data_AF-A0AA35PXM8-F1
#
_entry.id   AF-A0AA35PXM8-F1
#
_cell.length_a   1.000
_cell.length_b   1.000
_cell.length_c   1.000
_cell.angle_alpha   90.00
_cell.angle_beta   90.00
_cell.angle_gamma   90.00
#
_symmetry.space_group_name_H-M   'P 1'
#
loop_
_entity.id
_entity.type
_entity.pdbx_description
1 polymer ?
#
loop_
_entity_poly.entity_id
_entity_poly.type
_entity_poly.pdbx_seq_one_letter_code
_entity_poly.pdbx_strand_id
1 'polypeptide(L)'
;MSSGVVRSTALRAGGACVRCRKGKTKCVYENGRAPCKNCAKGMHECYLPSESMAHHHGQSPARHSNAHRAPRESLPASGAGAASEARQPTVGSGGTSANRHVQTAAADKLTPELIAECERVVSKTFPACVAFHKPSFVQQLKSASLEPSLVFGLLACAARSSHALIRRFGNPTTAAENFAAKAIGLVTQNLDHPNLADIQALCLLVIHEWGSRNAVRAYIFLGQAARMLQMYSILNSHRTDPDQFLRDESFRRTLWLIYILDCFLTSTPGRYPALNLRDTADVSLPCSDINFAFGNAVYVKTLAQQLDPVRNPVTQPPTGEVGEFGYIVLASTIWRDVVTMLTGTTLQNFREETCSDLIDKIEMVRASLPMQFVDKPGQINLHMTMGSGYTFAMLHCLLHCSSIFVHRRRLLQEVTAPNFNIEGFRMSSKCHDIVDRLFTSCHTIISLLNAVETGAEKDHLTCFPIFMLFSAFTAGATVAYLSLKGLTPSNAVETASHIVEDGLRFMTEGTDNWPLMASWLRHLTVMQRVLNNDAAAMTAARHNSTGHNSLGGHSSIKEEVASNADTSADAMDYDPHGQSGSVPPQHAPPTVPLAGPDSARAGSEPPVSIPRRPGITTINGNAGVGAGATVSPPPPSSAGQYPLYGSEGKQQSPDVPPNGTVGPPPEAHTTSQDMTAPELCTVFERQLLEMDDLAAFMGGGV
;
A
#
# COMPACT_ATOMS: atom_id res chain seq x y z
N MET A 1 -29.18 -66.61 -50.50
CA MET A 1 -30.28 -65.81 -49.90
C MET A 1 -29.69 -64.53 -49.31
N SER A 2 -30.50 -63.58 -48.85
CA SER A 2 -30.10 -62.18 -48.60
C SER A 2 -30.07 -61.78 -47.12
N SER A 3 -29.78 -60.51 -46.85
CA SER A 3 -29.68 -59.80 -45.56
C SER A 3 -28.44 -60.13 -44.69
N GLY A 4 -27.83 -59.16 -44.01
CA GLY A 4 -28.03 -57.70 -44.10
C GLY A 4 -27.26 -56.93 -43.02
N VAL A 5 -26.67 -55.77 -43.34
CA VAL A 5 -25.95 -54.92 -42.37
C VAL A 5 -26.35 -53.46 -42.53
N VAL A 6 -26.82 -52.86 -41.43
CA VAL A 6 -27.22 -51.45 -41.33
C VAL A 6 -25.99 -50.54 -41.41
N ARG A 7 -26.09 -49.42 -42.16
CA ARG A 7 -25.11 -48.32 -42.10
C ARG A 7 -25.67 -47.17 -41.26
N SER A 8 -25.15 -47.03 -40.05
CA SER A 8 -25.49 -45.94 -39.13
C SER A 8 -25.15 -44.56 -39.70
N THR A 9 -26.01 -43.58 -39.43
CA THR A 9 -25.84 -42.18 -39.82
C THR A 9 -24.84 -41.46 -38.89
N ALA A 10 -23.66 -41.14 -39.41
CA ALA A 10 -22.68 -40.35 -38.67
C ALA A 10 -23.07 -38.87 -38.60
N LEU A 11 -23.05 -38.31 -37.38
CA LEU A 11 -23.33 -36.90 -37.08
C LEU A 11 -22.31 -35.97 -37.76
N ARG A 12 -22.79 -34.88 -38.37
CA ARG A 12 -21.94 -33.84 -38.99
C ARG A 12 -21.71 -32.66 -38.03
N ALA A 13 -20.74 -32.77 -37.14
CA ALA A 13 -20.29 -31.65 -36.30
C ALA A 13 -18.76 -31.74 -36.07
N GLY A 14 -17.99 -31.26 -37.04
CA GLY A 14 -16.53 -31.24 -36.99
C GLY A 14 -15.93 -30.61 -38.24
N GLY A 15 -15.02 -29.65 -38.07
CA GLY A 15 -14.39 -28.95 -39.19
C GLY A 15 -13.44 -29.83 -40.00
N ALA A 16 -13.03 -29.35 -41.18
CA ALA A 16 -11.93 -29.96 -41.92
C ALA A 16 -10.58 -29.52 -41.33
N CYS A 17 -9.67 -30.48 -41.11
CA CYS A 17 -8.30 -30.19 -40.67
C CYS A 17 -7.56 -29.25 -41.63
N VAL A 18 -6.57 -28.52 -41.13
CA VAL A 18 -5.88 -27.45 -41.89
C VAL A 18 -5.28 -27.98 -43.20
N ARG A 19 -4.68 -29.17 -43.18
CA ARG A 19 -4.15 -29.82 -44.39
C ARG A 19 -5.24 -30.14 -45.42
N CYS A 20 -6.35 -30.77 -45.03
CA CYS A 20 -7.45 -31.07 -45.95
C CYS A 20 -8.10 -29.80 -46.51
N ARG A 21 -8.23 -28.75 -45.69
CA ARG A 21 -8.74 -27.43 -46.10
C ARG A 21 -7.81 -26.78 -47.15
N LYS A 22 -6.50 -26.72 -46.88
CA LYS A 22 -5.49 -26.16 -47.82
C LYS A 22 -5.40 -26.96 -49.13
N GLY A 23 -5.45 -28.28 -49.04
CA GLY A 23 -5.42 -29.18 -50.21
C GLY A 23 -6.78 -29.41 -50.90
N LYS A 24 -7.87 -28.74 -50.47
CA LYS A 24 -9.24 -28.94 -50.97
C LYS A 24 -9.71 -30.40 -51.04
N THR A 25 -9.22 -31.27 -50.16
CA THR A 25 -9.60 -32.71 -50.11
C THR A 25 -10.60 -33.00 -49.00
N LYS A 26 -11.43 -34.04 -49.19
CA LYS A 26 -12.45 -34.44 -48.23
C LYS A 26 -11.82 -34.92 -46.91
N CYS A 27 -12.03 -34.16 -45.83
CA CYS A 27 -11.68 -34.57 -44.48
C CYS A 27 -12.73 -35.55 -43.94
N VAL A 28 -12.29 -36.70 -43.39
CA VAL A 28 -13.17 -37.69 -42.74
C VAL A 28 -12.43 -38.28 -41.55
N TYR A 29 -13.04 -38.25 -40.37
CA TYR A 29 -12.58 -38.93 -39.17
C TYR A 29 -13.43 -40.19 -38.97
N GLU A 30 -12.81 -41.35 -38.72
CA GLU A 30 -13.57 -42.60 -38.54
C GLU A 30 -14.12 -42.75 -37.12
N ASN A 31 -13.34 -42.35 -36.10
CA ASN A 31 -13.73 -42.40 -34.68
C ASN A 31 -13.88 -40.99 -34.06
N GLY A 32 -14.16 -39.96 -34.87
CA GLY A 32 -14.26 -38.56 -34.44
C GLY A 32 -12.96 -37.90 -33.93
N ARG A 33 -11.87 -38.67 -33.76
CA ARG A 33 -10.54 -38.20 -33.33
C ARG A 33 -9.56 -38.14 -34.50
N ALA A 34 -8.56 -37.27 -34.37
CA ALA A 34 -7.42 -37.20 -35.30
C ALA A 34 -6.51 -38.45 -35.18
N PRO A 35 -5.74 -38.80 -36.25
CA PRO A 35 -5.72 -38.18 -37.57
C PRO A 35 -6.92 -38.55 -38.45
N CYS A 36 -7.32 -37.64 -39.34
CA CYS A 36 -8.33 -37.94 -40.36
C CYS A 36 -7.79 -38.92 -41.41
N LYS A 37 -8.66 -39.70 -42.06
CA LYS A 37 -8.30 -40.80 -42.95
C LYS A 37 -7.33 -40.41 -44.07
N ASN A 38 -7.46 -39.19 -44.61
CA ASN A 38 -6.61 -38.68 -45.69
C ASN A 38 -5.22 -38.21 -45.20
N CYS A 39 -5.11 -37.80 -43.92
CA CYS A 39 -3.82 -37.48 -43.30
C CYS A 39 -3.12 -38.76 -42.81
N ALA A 40 -3.87 -39.71 -42.22
CA ALA A 40 -3.38 -41.01 -41.82
C ALA A 40 -2.75 -41.79 -42.99
N LYS A 41 -3.44 -41.87 -44.14
CA LYS A 41 -2.93 -42.58 -45.34
C LYS A 41 -1.62 -41.98 -45.89
N GLY A 42 -1.38 -40.69 -45.68
CA GLY A 42 -0.15 -40.01 -46.10
C GLY A 42 0.92 -39.87 -45.01
N MET A 43 0.68 -40.40 -43.79
CA MET A 43 1.51 -40.14 -42.61
C MET A 43 1.77 -38.65 -42.38
N HIS A 44 0.70 -37.86 -42.37
CA HIS A 44 0.76 -36.41 -42.20
C HIS A 44 0.05 -35.94 -40.93
N GLU A 45 0.59 -34.88 -40.33
CA GLU A 45 0.02 -34.23 -39.16
C GLU A 45 -1.40 -33.69 -39.44
N CYS A 46 -2.27 -33.74 -38.43
CA CYS A 46 -3.71 -33.57 -38.62
C CYS A 46 -4.39 -32.81 -37.47
N TYR A 47 -4.24 -31.49 -37.45
CA TYR A 47 -4.91 -30.59 -36.50
C TYR A 47 -6.06 -29.81 -37.15
N LEU A 48 -7.05 -29.46 -36.32
CA LEU A 48 -8.08 -28.47 -36.64
C LEU A 48 -7.50 -27.06 -36.44
N PRO A 49 -7.90 -26.05 -37.25
CA PRO A 49 -7.54 -24.67 -36.95
C PRO A 49 -8.24 -24.23 -35.66
N SER A 50 -7.47 -23.84 -34.65
CA SER A 50 -8.00 -23.15 -33.48
C SER A 50 -8.32 -21.69 -33.81
N GLU A 51 -9.32 -21.12 -33.16
CA GLU A 51 -9.73 -19.72 -33.40
C GLU A 51 -8.69 -18.70 -32.88
N SER A 52 -7.72 -19.16 -32.09
CA SER A 52 -6.60 -18.40 -31.54
C SER A 52 -5.51 -17.94 -32.55
N MET A 53 -5.63 -18.27 -33.84
CA MET A 53 -4.58 -18.03 -34.86
C MET A 53 -5.14 -17.42 -36.16
N ALA A 54 -6.08 -16.47 -36.04
CA ALA A 54 -6.89 -16.00 -37.18
C ALA A 54 -6.92 -14.47 -37.44
N HIS A 55 -6.02 -13.66 -36.86
CA HIS A 55 -5.95 -12.21 -37.15
C HIS A 55 -4.52 -11.67 -37.35
N HIS A 56 -4.02 -11.81 -38.58
CA HIS A 56 -3.09 -10.86 -39.18
C HIS A 56 -3.57 -10.54 -40.60
N HIS A 57 -3.39 -9.28 -41.02
CA HIS A 57 -4.04 -8.62 -42.16
C HIS A 57 -5.56 -8.50 -42.01
N GLY A 58 -6.09 -7.32 -42.32
CA GLY A 58 -7.52 -7.05 -42.25
C GLY A 58 -7.93 -5.97 -43.24
N GLN A 59 -9.24 -5.90 -43.49
CA GLN A 59 -9.97 -4.75 -44.03
C GLN A 59 -11.45 -4.96 -43.68
N SER A 60 -12.16 -3.88 -43.38
CA SER A 60 -13.62 -3.84 -43.16
C SER A 60 -14.30 -3.27 -44.43
N PRO A 61 -15.60 -3.52 -44.69
CA PRO A 61 -16.67 -2.91 -43.89
C PRO A 61 -17.90 -3.81 -43.62
N ALA A 62 -18.83 -3.30 -42.80
CA ALA A 62 -19.98 -4.03 -42.27
C ALA A 62 -21.25 -4.01 -43.14
N ARG A 63 -22.18 -4.95 -42.86
CA ARG A 63 -23.63 -4.82 -43.10
C ARG A 63 -24.44 -5.49 -41.97
N HIS A 64 -25.64 -4.98 -41.69
CA HIS A 64 -26.54 -5.42 -40.63
C HIS A 64 -27.52 -6.52 -41.10
N SER A 65 -27.99 -7.38 -40.17
CA SER A 65 -29.43 -7.70 -40.00
C SER A 65 -29.69 -8.45 -38.68
N ASN A 66 -30.88 -8.26 -38.10
CA ASN A 66 -31.21 -8.64 -36.72
C ASN A 66 -31.63 -10.12 -36.52
N ALA A 67 -31.63 -10.52 -35.24
CA ALA A 67 -32.75 -11.15 -34.50
C ALA A 67 -32.59 -12.60 -33.96
N HIS A 68 -33.19 -12.78 -32.77
CA HIS A 68 -33.56 -14.02 -32.08
C HIS A 68 -32.48 -15.01 -31.61
N ARG A 69 -32.06 -14.85 -30.34
CA ARG A 69 -32.27 -15.91 -29.33
C ARG A 69 -32.45 -15.35 -27.92
N ALA A 70 -33.24 -16.06 -27.12
CA ALA A 70 -33.59 -15.70 -25.74
C ALA A 70 -32.46 -16.07 -24.74
N PRO A 71 -32.39 -15.45 -23.55
CA PRO A 71 -31.46 -15.85 -22.49
C PRO A 71 -31.78 -17.27 -22.02
N ARG A 72 -30.75 -17.99 -21.57
CA ARG A 72 -30.89 -19.38 -21.09
C ARG A 72 -30.57 -19.45 -19.60
N GLU A 73 -31.38 -20.21 -18.87
CA GLU A 73 -31.42 -20.19 -17.41
C GLU A 73 -30.21 -20.84 -16.73
N SER A 74 -30.02 -20.46 -15.47
CA SER A 74 -28.98 -20.93 -14.55
C SER A 74 -29.13 -22.41 -14.17
N LEU A 75 -28.01 -23.03 -13.81
CA LEU A 75 -27.97 -24.29 -13.04
C LEU A 75 -27.71 -24.00 -11.55
N PRO A 76 -28.08 -24.93 -10.64
CA PRO A 76 -28.76 -24.53 -9.40
C PRO A 76 -27.87 -24.39 -8.16
N ALA A 77 -28.41 -23.69 -7.15
CA ALA A 77 -27.89 -23.65 -5.80
C ALA A 77 -28.19 -24.95 -5.03
N SER A 78 -27.31 -25.33 -4.11
CA SER A 78 -27.46 -26.48 -3.22
C SER A 78 -28.45 -26.21 -2.08
N GLY A 79 -29.32 -27.18 -1.79
CA GLY A 79 -30.20 -27.20 -0.61
C GLY A 79 -29.89 -28.39 0.31
N ALA A 80 -30.23 -28.29 1.59
CA ALA A 80 -29.99 -29.32 2.60
C ALA A 80 -31.31 -30.00 3.07
N GLY A 81 -31.28 -31.30 3.36
CA GLY A 81 -32.45 -32.00 3.93
C GLY A 81 -32.37 -33.52 4.05
N ALA A 82 -32.17 -34.00 5.28
CA ALA A 82 -32.68 -35.25 5.89
C ALA A 82 -32.48 -36.65 5.23
N ALA A 83 -31.66 -37.45 5.93
CA ALA A 83 -31.98 -38.78 6.49
C ALA A 83 -32.09 -40.09 5.63
N SER A 84 -31.16 -41.00 5.94
CA SER A 84 -31.36 -42.46 6.17
C SER A 84 -31.79 -43.40 5.03
N GLU A 85 -30.85 -44.22 4.55
CA GLU A 85 -30.89 -45.67 4.80
C GLU A 85 -29.49 -46.32 4.67
N ALA A 86 -29.30 -47.56 5.13
CA ALA A 86 -27.99 -48.18 5.32
C ALA A 86 -27.74 -49.40 4.42
N ARG A 87 -26.51 -49.55 3.88
CA ARG A 87 -25.94 -50.85 3.50
C ARG A 87 -24.41 -50.87 3.38
N GLN A 88 -23.82 -51.93 3.94
CA GLN A 88 -22.45 -52.41 3.84
C GLN A 88 -22.52 -53.95 3.72
N PRO A 89 -21.42 -54.68 3.46
CA PRO A 89 -20.23 -54.34 2.68
C PRO A 89 -19.89 -55.43 1.63
N THR A 90 -18.95 -55.17 0.72
CA THR A 90 -18.20 -56.24 0.00
C THR A 90 -16.72 -55.87 -0.11
N VAL A 91 -15.84 -56.85 0.11
CA VAL A 91 -14.38 -56.68 0.20
C VAL A 91 -13.70 -57.02 -1.13
N GLY A 92 -12.67 -56.26 -1.53
CA GLY A 92 -11.88 -56.53 -2.73
C GLY A 92 -10.54 -55.78 -2.75
N SER A 93 -9.45 -56.48 -2.42
CA SER A 93 -8.07 -56.00 -2.53
C SER A 93 -7.63 -55.91 -4.01
N GLY A 94 -6.71 -55.05 -4.44
CA GLY A 94 -5.95 -54.01 -3.75
C GLY A 94 -4.81 -53.48 -4.64
N GLY A 95 -4.24 -52.33 -4.31
CA GLY A 95 -3.14 -51.72 -5.07
C GLY A 95 -2.57 -50.48 -4.37
N THR A 96 -1.28 -50.49 -4.05
CA THR A 96 -0.65 -49.49 -3.18
C THR A 96 -0.15 -48.27 -3.93
N SER A 97 -0.48 -47.08 -3.44
CA SER A 97 0.29 -45.85 -3.65
C SER A 97 0.09 -44.93 -2.45
N ALA A 98 1.13 -44.80 -1.64
CA ALA A 98 1.08 -44.00 -0.43
C ALA A 98 1.45 -42.54 -0.73
N ASN A 99 0.46 -41.64 -0.64
CA ASN A 99 0.63 -40.32 -0.03
C ASN A 99 -0.74 -39.65 0.18
N ARG A 100 -1.35 -39.90 1.33
CA ARG A 100 -2.56 -39.20 1.81
C ARG A 100 -2.41 -38.88 3.30
N HIS A 101 -1.61 -37.87 3.61
CA HIS A 101 -1.55 -37.26 4.94
C HIS A 101 -1.35 -35.72 4.91
N VAL A 102 -2.05 -35.08 3.98
CA VAL A 102 -2.46 -33.66 4.10
C VAL A 102 -3.97 -33.59 3.87
N GLN A 103 -4.71 -34.22 4.78
CA GLN A 103 -6.14 -34.00 4.97
C GLN A 103 -6.36 -33.69 6.46
N THR A 104 -7.36 -32.86 6.78
CA THR A 104 -7.63 -32.31 8.13
C THR A 104 -6.50 -31.50 8.79
N ALA A 105 -5.91 -30.54 8.05
CA ALA A 105 -5.22 -29.38 8.66
C ALA A 105 -6.17 -28.18 8.91
N ALA A 106 -7.43 -28.27 8.46
CA ALA A 106 -8.43 -27.20 8.50
C ALA A 106 -9.33 -27.23 9.76
N ALA A 107 -8.95 -27.98 10.80
CA ALA A 107 -9.75 -28.16 12.01
C ALA A 107 -8.94 -28.25 13.32
N ASP A 108 -7.67 -27.80 13.30
CA ASP A 108 -7.05 -27.32 14.54
C ASP A 108 -7.89 -26.14 15.01
N LYS A 109 -8.62 -26.31 16.11
CA LYS A 109 -9.48 -25.27 16.68
C LYS A 109 -8.63 -24.01 16.88
N LEU A 110 -9.03 -22.89 16.28
CA LEU A 110 -8.37 -21.61 16.55
C LEU A 110 -8.31 -21.41 18.07
N THR A 111 -7.12 -21.08 18.57
CA THR A 111 -6.99 -20.69 19.98
C THR A 111 -7.80 -19.41 20.21
N PRO A 112 -8.35 -19.19 21.43
CA PRO A 112 -9.05 -17.93 21.74
C PRO A 112 -8.20 -16.68 21.48
N GLU A 113 -6.87 -16.81 21.63
CA GLU A 113 -5.84 -15.85 21.20
C GLU A 113 -5.96 -15.48 19.70
N LEU A 114 -5.95 -16.47 18.79
CA LEU A 114 -6.07 -16.22 17.35
C LEU A 114 -7.44 -15.67 16.95
N ILE A 115 -8.51 -16.05 17.67
CA ILE A 115 -9.85 -15.47 17.49
C ILE A 115 -9.85 -13.98 17.86
N ALA A 116 -9.30 -13.63 19.02
CA ALA A 116 -9.20 -12.24 19.48
C ALA A 116 -8.38 -11.35 18.52
N GLU A 117 -7.27 -11.87 17.97
CA GLU A 117 -6.45 -11.17 16.98
C GLU A 117 -7.20 -10.90 15.67
N CYS A 118 -7.99 -11.86 15.18
CA CYS A 118 -8.88 -11.67 14.04
C CYS A 118 -9.99 -10.64 14.34
N GLU A 119 -10.61 -10.70 15.52
CA GLU A 119 -11.63 -9.72 15.93
C GLU A 119 -11.06 -8.31 16.04
N ARG A 120 -9.83 -8.14 16.57
CA ARG A 120 -9.13 -6.86 16.70
C ARG A 120 -8.92 -6.17 15.35
N VAL A 121 -8.37 -6.89 14.37
CA VAL A 121 -8.10 -6.37 13.02
C VAL A 121 -9.38 -5.94 12.30
N VAL A 122 -10.41 -6.80 12.31
CA VAL A 122 -11.69 -6.47 11.66
C VAL A 122 -12.45 -5.37 12.39
N SER A 123 -12.27 -5.23 13.70
CA SER A 123 -13.10 -4.33 14.51
C SER A 123 -12.53 -2.92 14.69
N LYS A 124 -11.20 -2.72 14.61
CA LYS A 124 -10.56 -1.47 15.08
C LYS A 124 -9.44 -0.93 14.19
N THR A 125 -8.51 -1.76 13.71
CA THR A 125 -7.18 -1.26 13.25
C THR A 125 -6.94 -1.25 11.75
N PHE A 126 -7.86 -1.75 10.91
CA PHE A 126 -7.55 -2.01 9.50
C PHE A 126 -8.70 -1.63 8.55
N PRO A 127 -8.69 -0.42 7.94
CA PRO A 127 -9.81 0.11 7.13
C PRO A 127 -10.25 -0.78 5.96
N ALA A 128 -9.39 -1.65 5.41
CA ALA A 128 -9.78 -2.61 4.40
C ALA A 128 -10.84 -3.63 4.89
N CYS A 129 -10.89 -3.92 6.20
CA CYS A 129 -11.89 -4.82 6.79
C CYS A 129 -13.29 -4.21 6.87
N VAL A 130 -13.48 -2.92 6.60
CA VAL A 130 -14.80 -2.28 6.40
C VAL A 130 -15.53 -2.92 5.20
N ALA A 131 -14.82 -3.60 4.30
CA ALA A 131 -15.43 -4.38 3.23
C ALA A 131 -16.15 -5.66 3.69
N PHE A 132 -15.95 -6.10 4.94
CA PHE A 132 -16.46 -7.39 5.45
C PHE A 132 -17.68 -7.19 6.35
N HIS A 133 -18.68 -8.09 6.27
CA HIS A 133 -19.89 -7.98 7.09
C HIS A 133 -19.61 -8.36 8.55
N LYS A 134 -19.17 -7.39 9.36
CA LYS A 134 -18.69 -7.54 10.75
C LYS A 134 -19.59 -8.42 11.65
N PRO A 135 -20.93 -8.32 11.65
CA PRO A 135 -21.79 -9.22 12.45
C PRO A 135 -21.66 -10.69 12.06
N SER A 136 -21.84 -11.03 10.77
CA SER A 136 -21.70 -12.41 10.28
C SER A 136 -20.28 -12.93 10.43
N PHE A 137 -19.27 -12.08 10.21
CA PHE A 137 -17.87 -12.42 10.40
C PHE A 137 -17.58 -12.85 11.84
N VAL A 138 -17.94 -12.04 12.84
CA VAL A 138 -17.68 -12.36 14.26
C VAL A 138 -18.44 -13.61 14.68
N GLN A 139 -19.66 -13.81 14.17
CA GLN A 139 -20.44 -15.04 14.41
C GLN A 139 -19.72 -16.27 13.82
N GLN A 140 -19.37 -16.24 12.53
CA GLN A 140 -18.72 -17.36 11.81
C GLN A 140 -17.35 -17.71 12.37
N LEU A 141 -16.58 -16.71 12.82
CA LEU A 141 -15.30 -16.92 13.49
C LEU A 141 -15.48 -17.65 14.83
N LYS A 142 -16.48 -17.25 15.63
CA LYS A 142 -16.80 -17.89 16.93
C LYS A 142 -17.40 -19.29 16.78
N SER A 143 -18.13 -19.57 15.71
CA SER A 143 -18.60 -20.92 15.38
C SER A 143 -17.57 -21.78 14.62
N ALA A 144 -16.34 -21.28 14.40
CA ALA A 144 -15.30 -21.93 13.61
C ALA A 144 -15.76 -22.38 12.22
N SER A 145 -16.64 -21.59 11.59
CA SER A 145 -17.26 -21.83 10.29
C SER A 145 -16.96 -20.73 9.27
N LEU A 146 -15.90 -19.95 9.52
CA LEU A 146 -15.34 -18.98 8.58
C LEU A 146 -14.28 -19.67 7.70
N GLU A 147 -14.22 -19.31 6.41
CA GLU A 147 -13.27 -19.92 5.47
C GLU A 147 -11.80 -19.78 5.93
N PRO A 148 -11.00 -20.87 6.00
CA PRO A 148 -9.64 -20.82 6.54
C PRO A 148 -8.68 -19.90 5.78
N SER A 149 -8.92 -19.63 4.50
CA SER A 149 -8.12 -18.68 3.70
C SER A 149 -8.25 -17.24 4.23
N LEU A 150 -9.48 -16.80 4.51
CA LEU A 150 -9.76 -15.47 5.08
C LEU A 150 -9.28 -15.38 6.54
N VAL A 151 -9.42 -16.44 7.32
CA VAL A 151 -8.82 -16.55 8.67
C VAL A 151 -7.31 -16.30 8.61
N PHE A 152 -6.58 -17.00 7.72
CA PHE A 152 -5.13 -16.83 7.63
C PHE A 152 -4.70 -15.50 6.99
N GLY A 153 -5.51 -14.93 6.08
CA GLY A 153 -5.29 -13.57 5.56
C GLY A 153 -5.41 -12.50 6.65
N LEU A 154 -6.37 -12.63 7.56
CA LEU A 154 -6.52 -11.76 8.73
C LEU A 154 -5.41 -11.94 9.75
N LEU A 155 -5.01 -13.17 10.04
CA LEU A 155 -3.88 -13.45 10.94
C LEU A 155 -2.55 -12.92 10.37
N ALA A 156 -2.35 -12.90 9.05
CA ALA A 156 -1.19 -12.27 8.43
C ALA A 156 -1.14 -10.74 8.70
N CYS A 157 -2.29 -10.08 8.73
CA CYS A 157 -2.40 -8.67 9.09
C CYS A 157 -2.27 -8.45 10.61
N ALA A 158 -2.91 -9.30 11.44
CA ALA A 158 -2.89 -9.19 12.90
C ALA A 158 -1.49 -9.43 13.50
N ALA A 159 -0.77 -10.40 12.96
CA ALA A 159 0.57 -10.78 13.41
C ALA A 159 1.61 -9.66 13.32
N ARG A 160 1.35 -8.60 12.52
CA ARG A 160 2.17 -7.39 12.46
C ARG A 160 2.20 -6.62 13.79
N SER A 161 1.07 -6.60 14.51
CA SER A 161 0.85 -5.82 15.75
C SER A 161 0.64 -6.67 17.02
N SER A 162 0.62 -7.99 16.90
CA SER A 162 0.34 -8.89 18.02
C SER A 162 1.58 -9.16 18.86
N HIS A 163 1.66 -8.60 20.08
CA HIS A 163 2.73 -8.90 21.04
C HIS A 163 2.92 -10.41 21.31
N ALA A 164 1.86 -11.22 21.22
CA ALA A 164 1.92 -12.66 21.43
C ALA A 164 2.49 -13.39 20.21
N LEU A 165 2.02 -13.07 19.00
CA LEU A 165 2.50 -13.70 17.77
C LEU A 165 3.93 -13.25 17.41
N ILE A 166 4.27 -11.97 17.60
CA ILE A 166 5.63 -11.45 17.44
C ILE A 166 6.60 -12.21 18.34
N ARG A 167 6.27 -12.37 19.63
CA ARG A 167 7.08 -13.14 20.60
C ARG A 167 7.18 -14.64 20.27
N ARG A 168 6.17 -15.21 19.61
CA ARG A 168 6.14 -16.62 19.19
C ARG A 168 6.94 -16.90 17.91
N PHE A 169 6.99 -15.95 16.98
CA PHE A 169 7.64 -16.09 15.66
C PHE A 169 8.91 -15.23 15.50
N GLY A 170 9.34 -14.52 16.55
CA GLY A 170 10.57 -13.74 16.63
C GLY A 170 10.45 -12.29 16.19
N ASN A 171 9.69 -11.98 15.14
CA ASN A 171 9.47 -10.61 14.64
C ASN A 171 8.14 -10.48 13.86
N PRO A 172 7.62 -9.25 13.64
CA PRO A 172 6.35 -9.02 12.94
C PRO A 172 6.25 -9.61 11.53
N THR A 173 7.33 -9.54 10.75
CA THR A 173 7.35 -9.98 9.34
C THR A 173 7.34 -11.51 9.23
N THR A 174 8.14 -12.21 10.04
CA THR A 174 8.13 -13.69 10.12
C THR A 174 6.80 -14.22 10.67
N ALA A 175 6.20 -13.52 11.64
CA ALA A 175 4.88 -13.86 12.14
C ALA A 175 3.81 -13.75 11.04
N ALA A 176 3.82 -12.64 10.28
CA ALA A 176 2.89 -12.41 9.18
C ALA A 176 3.05 -13.40 8.01
N GLU A 177 4.28 -13.66 7.52
CA GLU A 177 4.53 -14.58 6.40
C GLU A 177 4.09 -16.03 6.73
N ASN A 178 4.17 -16.45 8.01
CA ASN A 178 3.71 -17.78 8.43
C ASN A 178 2.20 -18.00 8.20
N PHE A 179 1.39 -16.95 8.33
CA PHE A 179 -0.05 -17.00 8.05
C PHE A 179 -0.33 -16.69 6.58
N ALA A 180 0.37 -15.74 5.97
CA ALA A 180 0.24 -15.43 4.55
C ALA A 180 0.47 -16.66 3.66
N ALA A 181 1.54 -17.43 3.92
CA ALA A 181 1.84 -18.67 3.19
C ALA A 181 0.71 -19.72 3.27
N LYS A 182 -0.01 -19.80 4.39
CA LYS A 182 -1.16 -20.70 4.56
C LYS A 182 -2.38 -20.22 3.77
N ALA A 183 -2.68 -18.92 3.82
CA ALA A 183 -3.75 -18.33 3.02
C ALA A 183 -3.50 -18.50 1.51
N ILE A 184 -2.28 -18.20 1.05
CA ILE A 184 -1.85 -18.40 -0.36
C ILE A 184 -2.02 -19.87 -0.76
N GLY A 185 -1.59 -20.81 0.09
CA GLY A 185 -1.70 -22.25 -0.17
C GLY A 185 -3.15 -22.73 -0.34
N LEU A 186 -4.10 -22.17 0.41
CA LEU A 186 -5.53 -22.48 0.33
C LEU A 186 -6.19 -21.84 -0.89
N VAL A 187 -5.96 -20.54 -1.14
CA VAL A 187 -6.46 -19.85 -2.34
C VAL A 187 -5.94 -20.52 -3.62
N THR A 188 -4.71 -21.04 -3.60
CA THR A 188 -4.13 -21.80 -4.72
C THR A 188 -4.81 -23.17 -4.93
N GLN A 189 -5.36 -23.78 -3.88
CA GLN A 189 -6.14 -25.02 -3.98
C GLN A 189 -7.57 -24.78 -4.50
N ASN A 190 -8.13 -23.59 -4.24
CA ASN A 190 -9.50 -23.20 -4.62
C ASN A 190 -9.60 -22.51 -6.00
N LEU A 191 -8.54 -22.48 -6.82
CA LEU A 191 -8.49 -21.68 -8.06
C LEU A 191 -9.63 -21.96 -9.07
N ASP A 192 -10.09 -23.21 -9.16
CA ASP A 192 -11.21 -23.58 -10.06
C ASP A 192 -12.59 -23.20 -9.48
N HIS A 193 -12.67 -22.91 -8.18
CA HIS A 193 -13.90 -22.64 -7.42
C HIS A 193 -13.75 -21.38 -6.52
N PRO A 194 -13.40 -20.21 -7.10
CA PRO A 194 -13.11 -19.02 -6.33
C PRO A 194 -14.35 -18.50 -5.61
N ASN A 195 -14.28 -18.32 -4.30
CA ASN A 195 -15.36 -17.78 -3.47
C ASN A 195 -15.03 -16.36 -2.94
N LEU A 196 -16.03 -15.70 -2.34
CA LEU A 196 -15.89 -14.34 -1.80
C LEU A 196 -14.80 -14.24 -0.72
N ALA A 197 -14.68 -15.25 0.16
CA ALA A 197 -13.69 -15.24 1.23
C ALA A 197 -12.25 -15.39 0.70
N ASP A 198 -12.04 -16.17 -0.36
CA ASP A 198 -10.75 -16.25 -1.06
C ASP A 198 -10.37 -14.92 -1.75
N ILE A 199 -11.34 -14.21 -2.32
CA ILE A 199 -11.13 -12.87 -2.90
C ILE A 199 -10.78 -11.86 -1.79
N GLN A 200 -11.47 -11.91 -0.66
CA GLN A 200 -11.20 -11.06 0.51
C GLN A 200 -9.84 -11.40 1.16
N ALA A 201 -9.48 -12.68 1.24
CA ALA A 201 -8.16 -13.13 1.66
C ALA A 201 -7.05 -12.61 0.74
N LEU A 202 -7.26 -12.64 -0.58
CA LEU A 202 -6.33 -12.02 -1.53
C LEU A 202 -6.19 -10.51 -1.32
N CYS A 203 -7.26 -9.78 -1.02
CA CYS A 203 -7.15 -8.34 -0.72
C CYS A 203 -6.27 -8.05 0.51
N LEU A 204 -6.32 -8.90 1.54
CA LEU A 204 -5.44 -8.81 2.72
C LEU A 204 -3.99 -9.20 2.37
N LEU A 205 -3.82 -10.27 1.59
CA LEU A 205 -2.51 -10.71 1.09
C LEU A 205 -1.85 -9.64 0.23
N VAL A 206 -2.58 -8.95 -0.65
CA VAL A 206 -2.08 -7.82 -1.46
C VAL A 206 -1.42 -6.74 -0.59
N ILE A 207 -2.03 -6.38 0.54
CA ILE A 207 -1.48 -5.38 1.46
C ILE A 207 -0.28 -5.94 2.23
N HIS A 208 -0.32 -7.20 2.66
CA HIS A 208 0.81 -7.91 3.28
C HIS A 208 2.04 -7.94 2.35
N GLU A 209 1.88 -8.36 1.10
CA GLU A 209 2.96 -8.43 0.11
C GLU A 209 3.54 -7.05 -0.18
N TRP A 210 2.68 -6.03 -0.32
CA TRP A 210 3.09 -4.65 -0.54
C TRP A 210 3.97 -4.13 0.61
N GLY A 211 3.51 -4.26 1.85
CA GLY A 211 4.26 -3.86 3.04
C GLY A 211 5.52 -4.71 3.30
N SER A 212 5.56 -5.94 2.80
CA SER A 212 6.76 -6.81 2.78
C SER A 212 7.74 -6.50 1.65
N ARG A 213 7.54 -5.44 0.85
CA ARG A 213 8.31 -5.08 -0.36
C ARG A 213 8.20 -6.06 -1.54
N ASN A 214 7.32 -7.05 -1.45
CA ASN A 214 7.04 -8.00 -2.53
C ASN A 214 6.06 -7.39 -3.55
N ALA A 215 6.37 -6.20 -4.07
CA ALA A 215 5.46 -5.39 -4.90
C ALA A 215 5.03 -6.08 -6.21
N VAL A 216 5.70 -7.16 -6.64
CA VAL A 216 5.28 -8.04 -7.73
C VAL A 216 4.23 -9.07 -7.26
N ARG A 217 4.42 -9.74 -6.12
CA ARG A 217 3.39 -10.64 -5.53
C ARG A 217 2.10 -9.86 -5.28
N ALA A 218 2.20 -8.65 -4.73
CA ALA A 218 1.06 -7.75 -4.52
C ALA A 218 0.27 -7.44 -5.81
N TYR A 219 0.96 -7.11 -6.90
CA TYR A 219 0.33 -6.82 -8.21
C TYR A 219 -0.33 -8.04 -8.84
N ILE A 220 0.32 -9.21 -8.76
CA ILE A 220 -0.24 -10.47 -9.27
C ILE A 220 -1.48 -10.90 -8.46
N PHE A 221 -1.42 -10.84 -7.13
CA PHE A 221 -2.57 -11.16 -6.27
C PHE A 221 -3.73 -10.18 -6.44
N LEU A 222 -3.47 -8.90 -6.70
CA LEU A 222 -4.51 -7.92 -7.05
C LEU A 222 -5.18 -8.28 -8.37
N GLY A 223 -4.38 -8.58 -9.41
CA GLY A 223 -4.87 -9.04 -10.70
C GLY A 223 -5.62 -10.38 -10.63
N GLN A 224 -5.27 -11.25 -9.67
CA GLN A 224 -5.97 -12.50 -9.39
C GLN A 224 -7.32 -12.24 -8.71
N ALA A 225 -7.35 -11.40 -7.67
CA ALA A 225 -8.57 -11.03 -6.95
C ALA A 225 -9.60 -10.39 -7.90
N ALA A 226 -9.16 -9.47 -8.76
CA ALA A 226 -10.01 -8.83 -9.76
C ALA A 226 -10.63 -9.85 -10.74
N ARG A 227 -9.84 -10.82 -11.23
CA ARG A 227 -10.33 -11.86 -12.15
C ARG A 227 -11.29 -12.84 -11.48
N MET A 228 -10.99 -13.26 -10.25
CA MET A 228 -11.88 -14.10 -9.45
C MET A 228 -13.21 -13.38 -9.16
N LEU A 229 -13.16 -12.07 -8.90
CA LEU A 229 -14.35 -11.25 -8.70
C LEU A 229 -15.15 -11.04 -10.00
N GLN A 230 -14.50 -10.85 -11.15
CA GLN A 230 -15.13 -10.69 -12.47
C GLN A 230 -15.92 -11.95 -12.93
N MET A 231 -15.76 -13.10 -12.26
CA MET A 231 -16.61 -14.28 -12.46
C MET A 231 -18.00 -14.13 -11.82
N TYR A 232 -18.19 -13.18 -10.91
CA TYR A 232 -19.46 -12.90 -10.23
C TYR A 232 -20.19 -11.71 -10.88
N SER A 233 -21.48 -11.89 -11.15
CA SER A 233 -22.34 -10.77 -11.57
C SER A 233 -22.71 -9.95 -10.33
N ILE A 234 -21.99 -8.84 -10.12
CA ILE A 234 -22.26 -7.91 -9.01
C ILE A 234 -23.49 -7.08 -9.38
N LEU A 235 -24.66 -7.54 -8.97
CA LEU A 235 -25.92 -6.91 -9.31
C LEU A 235 -26.15 -5.62 -8.50
N ASN A 236 -26.66 -4.60 -9.17
CA ASN A 236 -27.33 -3.47 -8.50
C ASN A 236 -28.78 -3.85 -8.15
N SER A 237 -28.94 -5.01 -7.51
CA SER A 237 -30.23 -5.54 -7.08
C SER A 237 -30.76 -4.71 -5.92
N HIS A 238 -31.81 -3.93 -6.14
CA HIS A 238 -32.64 -3.36 -5.05
C HIS A 238 -33.60 -4.45 -4.52
N ARG A 239 -33.05 -5.62 -4.19
CA ARG A 239 -33.79 -6.76 -3.66
C ARG A 239 -34.06 -6.53 -2.19
N THR A 240 -35.32 -6.68 -1.79
CA THR A 240 -35.79 -6.52 -0.41
C THR A 240 -35.48 -7.73 0.48
N ASP A 241 -34.81 -8.76 -0.04
CA ASP A 241 -34.34 -9.91 0.72
C ASP A 241 -33.01 -9.55 1.43
N PRO A 242 -32.95 -9.52 2.78
CA PRO A 242 -31.77 -9.09 3.50
C PRO A 242 -30.56 -9.99 3.23
N ASP A 243 -30.75 -11.30 3.11
CA ASP A 243 -29.66 -12.26 2.86
C ASP A 243 -29.02 -12.07 1.49
N GLN A 244 -29.81 -11.81 0.43
CA GLN A 244 -29.28 -11.46 -0.88
C GLN A 244 -28.65 -10.07 -0.89
N PHE A 245 -29.24 -9.08 -0.20
CA PHE A 245 -28.64 -7.75 -0.08
C PHE A 245 -27.27 -7.79 0.61
N LEU A 246 -27.15 -8.54 1.72
CA LEU A 246 -25.87 -8.73 2.43
C LEU A 246 -24.81 -9.39 1.55
N ARG A 247 -25.20 -10.37 0.71
CA ARG A 247 -24.30 -10.95 -0.31
C ARG A 247 -23.89 -9.91 -1.35
N ASP A 248 -24.85 -9.24 -1.99
CA ASP A 248 -24.60 -8.28 -3.08
C ASP A 248 -23.76 -7.08 -2.59
N GLU A 249 -24.00 -6.57 -1.37
CA GLU A 249 -23.21 -5.51 -0.74
C GLU A 249 -21.81 -5.98 -0.32
N SER A 250 -21.65 -7.22 0.16
CA SER A 250 -20.31 -7.76 0.45
C SER A 250 -19.46 -7.90 -0.81
N PHE A 251 -20.05 -8.32 -1.94
CA PHE A 251 -19.38 -8.32 -3.25
C PHE A 251 -19.08 -6.89 -3.73
N ARG A 252 -20.02 -5.96 -3.62
CA ARG A 252 -19.86 -4.53 -3.96
C ARG A 252 -18.72 -3.89 -3.18
N ARG A 253 -18.67 -4.07 -1.86
CA ARG A 253 -17.59 -3.56 -1.01
C ARG A 253 -16.25 -4.22 -1.32
N THR A 254 -16.23 -5.50 -1.66
CA THR A 254 -15.00 -6.20 -2.08
C THR A 254 -14.48 -5.69 -3.43
N LEU A 255 -15.37 -5.35 -4.38
CA LEU A 255 -14.99 -4.64 -5.61
C LEU A 255 -14.32 -3.29 -5.31
N TRP A 256 -14.94 -2.50 -4.43
CA TRP A 256 -14.41 -1.19 -4.08
C TRP A 256 -13.10 -1.25 -3.29
N LEU A 257 -12.87 -2.31 -2.49
CA LEU A 257 -11.56 -2.59 -1.90
C LEU A 257 -10.50 -2.90 -2.96
N ILE A 258 -10.81 -3.76 -3.94
CA ILE A 258 -9.90 -4.05 -5.06
C ILE A 258 -9.60 -2.75 -5.83
N TYR A 259 -10.61 -1.93 -6.11
CA TYR A 259 -10.45 -0.64 -6.78
C TYR A 259 -9.53 0.34 -6.01
N ILE A 260 -9.66 0.42 -4.68
CA ILE A 260 -8.77 1.24 -3.84
C ILE A 260 -7.33 0.72 -3.91
N LEU A 261 -7.13 -0.60 -3.83
CA LEU A 261 -5.81 -1.22 -3.96
C LEU A 261 -5.22 -1.05 -5.38
N ASP A 262 -6.06 -0.99 -6.42
CA ASP A 262 -5.67 -0.72 -7.81
C ASP A 262 -5.20 0.73 -7.99
N CYS A 263 -5.90 1.69 -7.38
CA CYS A 263 -5.49 3.09 -7.31
C CYS A 263 -4.15 3.30 -6.61
N PHE A 264 -3.76 2.40 -5.70
CA PHE A 264 -2.42 2.43 -5.09
C PHE A 264 -1.39 1.70 -5.96
N LEU A 265 -1.62 0.41 -6.24
CA LEU A 265 -0.58 -0.52 -6.69
C LEU A 265 -0.28 -0.49 -8.20
N THR A 266 -1.04 0.30 -8.97
CA THR A 266 -0.79 0.56 -10.40
C THR A 266 -0.21 1.96 -10.67
N SER A 267 0.19 2.67 -9.62
CA SER A 267 0.85 3.99 -9.66
C SER A 267 2.28 4.00 -10.25
N THR A 268 2.63 3.04 -11.10
CA THR A 268 4.00 2.83 -11.63
C THR A 268 3.97 2.55 -13.12
N PRO A 269 4.85 3.17 -13.93
CA PRO A 269 5.02 2.82 -15.34
C PRO A 269 5.15 1.31 -15.57
N GLY A 270 4.47 0.80 -16.61
CA GLY A 270 4.45 -0.63 -16.96
C GLY A 270 3.47 -1.50 -16.16
N ARG A 271 2.81 -0.95 -15.13
CA ARG A 271 1.64 -1.57 -14.49
C ARG A 271 0.35 -1.09 -15.15
N TYR A 272 -0.67 -1.93 -15.14
CA TYR A 272 -1.99 -1.62 -15.70
C TYR A 272 -3.08 -1.91 -14.67
N PRO A 273 -4.15 -1.10 -14.61
CA PRO A 273 -5.31 -1.36 -13.75
C PRO A 273 -5.83 -2.79 -13.87
N ALA A 274 -6.03 -3.44 -12.72
CA ALA A 274 -6.65 -4.74 -12.60
C ALA A 274 -8.16 -4.69 -12.88
N LEU A 275 -8.81 -3.55 -12.61
CA LEU A 275 -10.19 -3.25 -12.98
C LEU A 275 -10.23 -2.26 -14.15
N ASN A 276 -11.17 -2.46 -15.07
CA ASN A 276 -11.45 -1.49 -16.13
C ASN A 276 -12.70 -0.65 -15.82
N LEU A 277 -12.91 0.44 -16.56
CA LEU A 277 -14.02 1.37 -16.31
C LEU A 277 -15.41 0.68 -16.33
N ARG A 278 -15.61 -0.37 -17.14
CA ARG A 278 -16.90 -1.09 -17.19
C ARG A 278 -17.16 -1.95 -15.96
N ASP A 279 -16.12 -2.35 -15.23
CA ASP A 279 -16.26 -3.14 -14.01
C ASP A 279 -16.82 -2.27 -12.86
N THR A 280 -16.73 -0.95 -12.97
CA THR A 280 -17.07 0.02 -11.91
C THR A 280 -18.20 0.99 -12.29
N ALA A 281 -18.40 1.30 -13.58
CA ALA A 281 -19.29 2.36 -14.04
C ALA A 281 -20.74 2.27 -13.50
N ASP A 282 -21.33 1.09 -13.60
CA ASP A 282 -22.72 0.85 -13.17
C ASP A 282 -22.83 0.53 -11.68
N VAL A 283 -21.72 0.24 -10.98
CA VAL A 283 -21.75 -0.28 -9.61
C VAL A 283 -22.04 0.85 -8.62
N SER A 284 -23.05 0.67 -7.76
CA SER A 284 -23.33 1.60 -6.65
C SER A 284 -22.11 1.73 -5.73
N LEU A 285 -21.88 2.90 -5.14
CA LEU A 285 -20.94 3.07 -4.03
C LEU A 285 -21.41 2.29 -2.79
N PRO A 286 -20.51 1.96 -1.84
CA PRO A 286 -20.88 1.34 -0.57
C PRO A 286 -21.95 2.13 0.19
N CYS A 287 -22.91 1.42 0.79
CA CYS A 287 -23.88 2.03 1.70
C CYS A 287 -23.25 2.33 3.07
N SER A 288 -23.99 2.97 3.98
CA SER A 288 -23.53 3.19 5.36
C SER A 288 -23.32 1.87 6.11
N ASP A 289 -22.36 1.84 7.04
CA ASP A 289 -22.06 0.63 7.82
C ASP A 289 -23.24 0.16 8.70
N ILE A 290 -24.13 1.08 9.07
CA ILE A 290 -25.40 0.75 9.73
C ILE A 290 -26.30 -0.08 8.79
N ASN A 291 -26.50 0.38 7.55
CA ASN A 291 -27.34 -0.33 6.60
C ASN A 291 -26.73 -1.67 6.19
N PHE A 292 -25.41 -1.75 6.07
CA PHE A 292 -24.73 -3.03 5.88
C PHE A 292 -24.92 -3.96 7.10
N ALA A 293 -24.62 -3.51 8.32
CA ALA A 293 -24.67 -4.34 9.53
C ALA A 293 -26.07 -4.88 9.90
N PHE A 294 -27.14 -4.18 9.51
CA PHE A 294 -28.52 -4.62 9.72
C PHE A 294 -29.19 -5.27 8.49
N GLY A 295 -28.50 -5.33 7.34
CA GLY A 295 -29.08 -5.86 6.09
C GLY A 295 -30.19 -4.97 5.50
N ASN A 296 -30.17 -3.66 5.80
CA ASN A 296 -31.15 -2.70 5.30
C ASN A 296 -30.92 -2.45 3.80
N ALA A 297 -31.71 -3.10 2.94
CA ALA A 297 -31.59 -2.98 1.49
C ALA A 297 -31.85 -1.53 1.00
N VAL A 298 -30.81 -0.88 0.47
CA VAL A 298 -30.85 0.50 -0.03
C VAL A 298 -30.20 0.65 -1.40
N TYR A 299 -30.64 1.65 -2.17
CA TYR A 299 -29.98 2.12 -3.39
C TYR A 299 -29.09 3.34 -3.07
N VAL A 300 -27.83 3.26 -3.48
CA VAL A 300 -26.81 4.32 -3.36
C VAL A 300 -26.30 4.67 -4.76
N LYS A 301 -25.96 5.93 -5.00
CA LYS A 301 -25.40 6.41 -6.28
C LYS A 301 -24.15 5.60 -6.70
N THR A 302 -23.92 5.46 -8.01
CA THR A 302 -22.62 5.00 -8.55
C THR A 302 -21.54 6.08 -8.40
N LEU A 303 -20.27 5.70 -8.57
CA LEU A 303 -19.15 6.64 -8.54
C LEU A 303 -19.31 7.78 -9.57
N ALA A 304 -19.79 7.47 -10.78
CA ALA A 304 -20.05 8.47 -11.82
C ALA A 304 -21.21 9.42 -11.46
N GLN A 305 -22.29 8.90 -10.87
CA GLN A 305 -23.44 9.67 -10.40
C GLN A 305 -23.12 10.59 -9.20
N GLN A 306 -22.06 10.30 -8.45
CA GLN A 306 -21.62 11.11 -7.31
C GLN A 306 -20.54 12.14 -7.70
N LEU A 307 -19.66 11.83 -8.67
CA LEU A 307 -18.65 12.76 -9.17
C LEU A 307 -19.19 13.79 -10.19
N ASP A 308 -20.13 13.39 -11.05
CA ASP A 308 -20.76 14.27 -12.04
C ASP A 308 -22.27 13.98 -12.11
N PRO A 309 -23.07 14.52 -11.17
CA PRO A 309 -24.51 14.29 -11.11
C PRO A 309 -25.30 14.94 -12.26
N VAL A 310 -24.71 15.91 -12.96
CA VAL A 310 -25.34 16.64 -14.06
C VAL A 310 -25.30 15.81 -15.33
N ARG A 311 -24.15 15.20 -15.63
CA ARG A 311 -23.95 14.32 -16.79
C ARG A 311 -24.45 12.90 -16.56
N ASN A 312 -24.45 12.44 -15.31
CA ASN A 312 -24.90 11.11 -14.89
C ASN A 312 -26.10 11.26 -13.93
N PRO A 313 -27.28 11.70 -14.41
CA PRO A 313 -28.46 11.84 -13.58
C PRO A 313 -28.91 10.48 -13.01
N VAL A 314 -29.39 10.48 -11.78
CA VAL A 314 -29.87 9.25 -11.12
C VAL A 314 -31.26 8.90 -11.66
N THR A 315 -31.41 7.68 -12.19
CA THR A 315 -32.67 7.21 -12.84
C THR A 315 -33.78 6.86 -11.86
N GLN A 316 -33.43 6.65 -10.59
CA GLN A 316 -34.33 6.49 -9.45
C GLN A 316 -33.75 7.31 -8.28
N PRO A 317 -34.56 7.88 -7.38
CA PRO A 317 -34.01 8.54 -6.20
C PRO A 317 -33.23 7.52 -5.33
N PRO A 318 -32.02 7.83 -4.86
CA PRO A 318 -31.29 6.94 -3.96
C PRO A 318 -32.06 6.80 -2.65
N THR A 319 -32.20 5.57 -2.16
CA THR A 319 -32.91 5.26 -0.90
C THR A 319 -31.97 5.14 0.30
N GLY A 320 -30.66 5.29 0.09
CA GLY A 320 -29.65 5.39 1.14
C GLY A 320 -28.48 6.29 0.75
N GLU A 321 -27.73 6.73 1.75
CA GLU A 321 -26.55 7.58 1.59
C GLU A 321 -25.28 6.78 1.27
N VAL A 322 -24.28 7.46 0.70
CA VAL A 322 -22.92 6.94 0.51
C VAL A 322 -22.28 6.76 1.89
N GLY A 323 -21.77 5.57 2.18
CA GLY A 323 -21.05 5.29 3.43
C GLY A 323 -19.64 5.88 3.46
N GLU A 324 -19.01 5.92 4.62
CA GLU A 324 -17.63 6.40 4.83
C GLU A 324 -16.63 5.73 3.87
N PHE A 325 -16.77 4.42 3.67
CA PHE A 325 -15.96 3.65 2.71
C PHE A 325 -16.16 4.10 1.25
N GLY A 326 -17.34 4.61 0.88
CA GLY A 326 -17.58 5.23 -0.43
C GLY A 326 -16.90 6.60 -0.59
N TYR A 327 -16.69 7.34 0.50
CA TYR A 327 -15.85 8.53 0.48
C TYR A 327 -14.35 8.20 0.37
N ILE A 328 -13.91 7.06 0.93
CA ILE A 328 -12.55 6.53 0.65
C ILE A 328 -12.40 6.17 -0.84
N VAL A 329 -13.40 5.54 -1.48
CA VAL A 329 -13.39 5.29 -2.95
C VAL A 329 -13.25 6.60 -3.74
N LEU A 330 -13.98 7.65 -3.35
CA LEU A 330 -13.86 8.98 -3.97
C LEU A 330 -12.45 9.55 -3.79
N ALA A 331 -11.91 9.55 -2.57
CA ALA A 331 -10.56 10.06 -2.29
C ALA A 331 -9.45 9.25 -2.99
N SER A 332 -9.58 7.92 -3.08
CA SER A 332 -8.66 7.07 -3.88
C SER A 332 -8.79 7.30 -5.39
N THR A 333 -9.96 7.72 -5.87
CA THR A 333 -10.14 8.15 -7.27
C THR A 333 -9.37 9.45 -7.53
N ILE A 334 -9.45 10.42 -6.63
CA ILE A 334 -8.67 11.66 -6.70
C ILE A 334 -7.16 11.37 -6.62
N TRP A 335 -6.73 10.47 -5.73
CA TRP A 335 -5.34 10.02 -5.67
C TRP A 335 -4.84 9.49 -7.02
N ARG A 336 -5.62 8.62 -7.68
CA ARG A 336 -5.24 8.09 -9.01
C ARG A 336 -5.21 9.18 -10.08
N ASP A 337 -6.13 10.16 -10.05
CA ASP A 337 -6.12 11.31 -10.96
C ASP A 337 -4.85 12.16 -10.76
N VAL A 338 -4.43 12.40 -9.52
CA VAL A 338 -3.17 13.09 -9.19
C VAL A 338 -1.94 12.30 -9.66
N VAL A 339 -1.89 10.98 -9.42
CA VAL A 339 -0.82 10.10 -9.93
C VAL A 339 -0.77 10.09 -11.47
N THR A 340 -1.93 10.13 -12.13
CA THR A 340 -2.04 10.20 -13.60
C THR A 340 -1.49 11.54 -14.12
N MET A 341 -1.78 12.65 -13.43
CA MET A 341 -1.17 13.95 -13.74
C MET A 341 0.35 13.90 -13.58
N LEU A 342 0.86 13.40 -12.46
CA LEU A 342 2.31 13.33 -12.23
C LEU A 342 3.03 12.45 -13.26
N THR A 343 2.51 11.27 -13.56
CA THR A 343 3.11 10.32 -14.52
C THR A 343 3.01 10.79 -15.98
N GLY A 344 2.02 11.62 -16.33
CA GLY A 344 1.86 12.20 -17.67
C GLY A 344 2.61 13.52 -17.91
N THR A 345 3.16 14.14 -16.87
CA THR A 345 3.61 15.54 -16.91
C THR A 345 5.10 15.69 -16.64
N THR A 346 5.85 16.25 -17.60
CA THR A 346 7.23 16.73 -17.48
C THR A 346 7.25 18.22 -17.10
N LEU A 347 8.42 18.85 -16.99
CA LEU A 347 8.48 20.32 -16.86
C LEU A 347 7.96 21.04 -18.11
N GLN A 348 8.10 20.45 -19.30
CA GLN A 348 7.84 21.12 -20.57
C GLN A 348 6.37 21.11 -21.01
N ASN A 349 5.58 20.13 -20.54
CA ASN A 349 4.14 20.02 -20.87
C ASN A 349 3.22 20.34 -19.68
N PHE A 350 3.76 20.90 -18.59
CA PHE A 350 3.01 21.30 -17.41
C PHE A 350 1.92 22.35 -17.72
N ARG A 351 0.81 22.29 -16.96
CA ARG A 351 -0.27 23.27 -16.98
C ARG A 351 -0.79 23.51 -15.57
N GLU A 352 -0.89 24.79 -15.18
CA GLU A 352 -1.53 25.20 -13.93
C GLU A 352 -3.03 24.83 -13.93
N GLU A 353 -3.67 24.84 -15.11
CA GLU A 353 -5.05 24.39 -15.34
C GLU A 353 -5.29 22.98 -14.77
N THR A 354 -4.48 21.99 -15.16
CA THR A 354 -4.60 20.61 -14.68
C THR A 354 -4.42 20.48 -13.17
N CYS A 355 -3.62 21.35 -12.56
CA CYS A 355 -3.48 21.39 -11.09
C CYS A 355 -4.70 22.05 -10.42
N SER A 356 -5.29 23.07 -11.06
CA SER A 356 -6.49 23.75 -10.61
C SER A 356 -7.70 22.81 -10.64
N ASP A 357 -7.90 22.09 -11.75
CA ASP A 357 -8.92 21.03 -11.88
C ASP A 357 -8.82 19.97 -10.77
N LEU A 358 -7.60 19.62 -10.35
CA LEU A 358 -7.36 18.64 -9.28
C LEU A 358 -7.63 19.24 -7.89
N ILE A 359 -7.30 20.51 -7.65
CA ILE A 359 -7.63 21.22 -6.41
C ILE A 359 -9.15 21.36 -6.29
N ASP A 360 -9.83 21.80 -7.34
CA ASP A 360 -11.30 21.93 -7.36
C ASP A 360 -12.00 20.58 -7.15
N LYS A 361 -11.46 19.48 -7.69
CA LYS A 361 -11.93 18.12 -7.38
C LYS A 361 -11.73 17.74 -5.91
N ILE A 362 -10.59 18.07 -5.30
CA ILE A 362 -10.32 17.80 -3.86
C ILE A 362 -11.32 18.58 -3.00
N GLU A 363 -11.50 19.87 -3.26
CA GLU A 363 -12.42 20.73 -2.50
C GLU A 363 -13.89 20.36 -2.75
N MET A 364 -14.27 19.95 -3.97
CA MET A 364 -15.60 19.40 -4.25
C MET A 364 -15.87 18.13 -3.43
N VAL A 365 -14.91 17.21 -3.32
CA VAL A 365 -15.07 16.03 -2.47
C VAL A 365 -15.20 16.44 -1.00
N ARG A 366 -14.35 17.35 -0.49
CA ARG A 366 -14.44 17.90 0.89
C ARG A 366 -15.80 18.55 1.17
N ALA A 367 -16.29 19.39 0.26
CA ALA A 367 -17.59 20.05 0.37
C ALA A 367 -18.78 19.08 0.24
N SER A 368 -18.59 17.92 -0.39
CA SER A 368 -19.62 16.87 -0.50
C SER A 368 -19.76 15.97 0.74
N LEU A 369 -18.88 16.13 1.74
CA LEU A 369 -18.86 15.28 2.93
C LEU A 369 -20.06 15.57 3.86
N PRO A 370 -20.86 14.55 4.23
CA PRO A 370 -21.82 14.62 5.33
C PRO A 370 -21.17 15.13 6.61
N MET A 371 -21.94 15.84 7.44
CA MET A 371 -21.39 16.63 8.57
C MET A 371 -20.55 15.83 9.59
N GLN A 372 -20.76 14.52 9.67
CA GLN A 372 -19.99 13.57 10.47
C GLN A 372 -18.58 13.30 9.92
N PHE A 373 -18.38 13.34 8.60
CA PHE A 373 -17.09 13.05 7.96
C PHE A 373 -16.26 14.30 7.64
N VAL A 374 -16.82 15.51 7.78
CA VAL A 374 -16.08 16.78 7.62
C VAL A 374 -15.02 16.91 8.72
N ASP A 375 -13.76 17.14 8.34
CA ASP A 375 -12.69 17.39 9.31
C ASP A 375 -12.88 18.71 10.06
N LYS A 376 -12.78 18.64 11.39
CA LYS A 376 -13.03 19.73 12.35
C LYS A 376 -12.23 19.44 13.63
N PRO A 377 -11.82 20.48 14.38
CA PRO A 377 -11.15 20.30 15.67
C PRO A 377 -11.89 19.32 16.59
N GLY A 378 -11.21 18.24 16.97
CA GLY A 378 -11.75 17.18 17.83
C GLY A 378 -12.57 16.09 17.13
N GLN A 379 -12.95 16.22 15.85
CA GLN A 379 -13.82 15.25 15.17
C GLN A 379 -13.21 13.84 15.12
N ILE A 380 -11.89 13.74 14.88
CA ILE A 380 -11.13 12.48 14.95
C ILE A 380 -11.27 11.79 16.32
N ASN A 381 -11.37 12.53 17.42
CA ASN A 381 -11.53 11.95 18.76
C ASN A 381 -12.91 11.32 18.96
N LEU A 382 -13.96 11.89 18.34
CA LEU A 382 -15.28 11.24 18.28
C LEU A 382 -15.19 9.94 17.45
N HIS A 383 -14.53 9.97 16.29
CA HIS A 383 -14.37 8.76 15.47
C HIS A 383 -13.53 7.68 16.15
N MET A 384 -12.48 8.04 16.91
CA MET A 384 -11.75 7.09 17.76
C MET A 384 -12.67 6.48 18.84
N THR A 385 -13.44 7.29 19.55
CA THR A 385 -14.43 6.83 20.55
C THR A 385 -15.49 5.90 19.93
N MET A 386 -15.89 6.15 18.69
CA MET A 386 -16.84 5.34 17.92
C MET A 386 -16.19 4.15 17.18
N GLY A 387 -14.88 3.91 17.34
CA GLY A 387 -14.17 2.80 16.70
C GLY A 387 -13.98 2.90 15.17
N SER A 388 -14.09 4.11 14.60
CA SER A 388 -13.96 4.41 13.16
C SER A 388 -12.77 5.33 12.82
N GLY A 389 -11.98 5.77 13.80
CA GLY A 389 -10.93 6.78 13.60
C GLY A 389 -9.85 6.43 12.57
N TYR A 390 -9.49 5.15 12.40
CA TYR A 390 -8.61 4.72 11.31
C TYR A 390 -9.24 4.90 9.91
N THR A 391 -10.56 4.75 9.77
CA THR A 391 -11.30 4.97 8.52
C THR A 391 -11.37 6.46 8.20
N PHE A 392 -11.72 7.28 9.20
CA PHE A 392 -11.77 8.74 9.09
C PHE A 392 -10.39 9.34 8.75
N ALA A 393 -9.35 8.89 9.45
CA ALA A 393 -7.99 9.34 9.19
C ALA A 393 -7.47 8.85 7.83
N MET A 394 -7.83 7.64 7.37
CA MET A 394 -7.50 7.18 6.00
C MET A 394 -8.15 8.10 4.94
N LEU A 395 -9.43 8.46 5.10
CA LEU A 395 -10.14 9.37 4.19
C LEU A 395 -9.41 10.72 4.05
N HIS A 396 -9.09 11.35 5.18
CA HIS A 396 -8.46 12.67 5.16
C HIS A 396 -6.98 12.61 4.76
N CYS A 397 -6.24 11.58 5.15
CA CYS A 397 -4.87 11.36 4.65
C CYS A 397 -4.84 11.21 3.12
N LEU A 398 -5.81 10.54 2.48
CA LEU A 398 -5.91 10.48 1.02
C LEU A 398 -6.10 11.88 0.39
N LEU A 399 -7.00 12.69 0.94
CA LEU A 399 -7.29 14.04 0.43
C LEU A 399 -6.12 15.01 0.66
N HIS A 400 -5.49 14.98 1.83
CA HIS A 400 -4.34 15.83 2.14
C HIS A 400 -3.05 15.37 1.44
N CYS A 401 -2.81 14.07 1.26
CA CYS A 401 -1.69 13.57 0.46
C CYS A 401 -1.86 13.96 -1.01
N SER A 402 -3.07 13.82 -1.58
CA SER A 402 -3.40 14.31 -2.93
C SER A 402 -3.14 15.82 -3.06
N SER A 403 -3.57 16.62 -2.07
CA SER A 403 -3.30 18.06 -1.99
C SER A 403 -1.80 18.37 -1.97
N ILE A 404 -1.02 17.65 -1.15
CA ILE A 404 0.44 17.81 -1.05
C ILE A 404 1.11 17.53 -2.39
N PHE A 405 0.75 16.45 -3.09
CA PHE A 405 1.38 16.14 -4.38
C PHE A 405 1.07 17.16 -5.48
N VAL A 406 -0.15 17.69 -5.54
CA VAL A 406 -0.49 18.78 -6.49
C VAL A 406 0.28 20.06 -6.14
N HIS A 407 0.33 20.47 -4.87
CA HIS A 407 1.02 21.68 -4.47
C HIS A 407 2.55 21.58 -4.53
N ARG A 408 3.14 20.41 -4.24
CA ARG A 408 4.56 20.13 -4.52
C ARG A 408 4.85 20.23 -6.01
N ARG A 409 3.94 19.78 -6.88
CA ARG A 409 4.14 19.93 -8.33
C ARG A 409 4.04 21.39 -8.79
N ARG A 410 3.11 22.18 -8.24
CA ARG A 410 3.05 23.64 -8.47
C ARG A 410 4.35 24.33 -8.00
N LEU A 411 4.83 23.98 -6.79
CA LEU A 411 6.08 24.52 -6.24
C LEU A 411 7.31 24.20 -7.10
N LEU A 412 7.40 22.96 -7.61
CA LEU A 412 8.49 22.49 -8.46
C LEU A 412 8.64 23.34 -9.74
N GLN A 413 7.54 23.78 -10.34
CA GLN A 413 7.57 24.64 -11.54
C GLN A 413 8.15 26.02 -11.26
N GLU A 414 7.83 26.59 -10.10
CA GLU A 414 8.35 27.89 -9.68
C GLU A 414 9.86 27.81 -9.39
N VAL A 415 10.31 26.83 -8.58
CA VAL A 415 11.73 26.71 -8.19
C VAL A 415 12.66 26.27 -9.32
N THR A 416 12.13 25.62 -10.36
CA THR A 416 12.88 25.23 -11.57
C THR A 416 12.78 26.24 -12.71
N ALA A 417 12.06 27.36 -12.53
CA ALA A 417 11.96 28.40 -13.55
C ALA A 417 13.35 29.06 -13.82
N PRO A 418 13.69 29.37 -15.08
CA PRO A 418 15.04 29.84 -15.44
C PRO A 418 15.41 31.20 -14.83
N ASN A 419 14.42 31.97 -14.36
CA ASN A 419 14.58 33.26 -13.70
C ASN A 419 14.18 33.20 -12.21
N PHE A 420 14.18 32.02 -11.59
CA PHE A 420 13.77 31.85 -10.19
C PHE A 420 14.67 32.66 -9.23
N ASN A 421 14.03 33.45 -8.36
CA ASN A 421 14.67 34.11 -7.23
C ASN A 421 13.90 33.76 -5.96
N ILE A 422 14.56 33.10 -5.01
CA ILE A 422 13.99 32.67 -3.73
C ILE A 422 13.43 33.83 -2.90
N GLU A 423 14.07 35.01 -2.93
CA GLU A 423 13.63 36.18 -2.16
C GLU A 423 12.38 36.82 -2.78
N GLY A 424 12.39 37.00 -4.10
CA GLY A 424 11.23 37.51 -4.84
C GLY A 424 10.04 36.55 -4.78
N PHE A 425 10.30 35.24 -4.86
CA PHE A 425 9.26 34.22 -4.73
C PHE A 425 8.65 34.22 -3.33
N ARG A 426 9.46 34.25 -2.25
CA ARG A 426 8.99 34.29 -0.86
C ARG A 426 7.98 35.41 -0.59
N MET A 427 8.13 36.56 -1.25
CA MET A 427 7.23 37.71 -1.10
C MET A 427 5.96 37.63 -1.99
N SER A 428 5.85 36.63 -2.87
CA SER A 428 4.75 36.51 -3.82
C SER A 428 3.50 35.86 -3.22
N SER A 429 2.32 36.26 -3.69
CA SER A 429 1.05 35.63 -3.30
C SER A 429 0.97 34.15 -3.67
N LYS A 430 1.60 33.74 -4.79
CA LYS A 430 1.65 32.33 -5.22
C LYS A 430 2.49 31.47 -4.27
N CYS A 431 3.61 31.99 -3.74
CA CYS A 431 4.35 31.32 -2.68
C CYS A 431 3.51 31.17 -1.41
N HIS A 432 2.84 32.24 -0.96
CA HIS A 432 2.01 32.18 0.24
C HIS A 432 0.87 31.14 0.11
N ASP A 433 0.15 31.11 -1.01
CA ASP A 433 -0.87 30.08 -1.30
C ASP A 433 -0.28 28.66 -1.26
N ILE A 434 0.77 28.40 -2.04
CA ILE A 434 1.37 27.06 -2.12
C ILE A 434 1.91 26.60 -0.76
N VAL A 435 2.63 27.47 -0.03
CA VAL A 435 3.23 27.14 1.27
C VAL A 435 2.16 26.91 2.33
N ASP A 436 1.12 27.73 2.41
CA ASP A 436 0.01 27.57 3.38
C ASP A 436 -0.79 26.28 3.13
N ARG A 437 -1.11 25.98 1.87
CA ARG A 437 -1.82 24.74 1.48
C ARG A 437 -1.01 23.49 1.78
N LEU A 438 0.33 23.56 1.61
CA LEU A 438 1.25 22.49 2.02
C LEU A 438 1.30 22.36 3.55
N PHE A 439 1.61 23.43 4.29
CA PHE A 439 1.73 23.39 5.74
C PHE A 439 0.45 22.90 6.42
N THR A 440 -0.71 23.43 6.03
CA THR A 440 -2.02 22.98 6.50
C THR A 440 -2.21 21.48 6.25
N SER A 441 -1.87 21.00 5.05
CA SER A 441 -2.05 19.58 4.71
C SER A 441 -1.09 18.65 5.47
N CYS A 442 0.18 19.06 5.63
CA CYS A 442 1.18 18.31 6.37
C CYS A 442 0.83 18.24 7.87
N HIS A 443 0.43 19.37 8.45
CA HIS A 443 0.01 19.48 9.85
C HIS A 443 -1.22 18.60 10.13
N THR A 444 -2.26 18.67 9.30
CA THR A 444 -3.48 17.87 9.50
C THR A 444 -3.19 16.37 9.45
N ILE A 445 -2.33 15.88 8.53
CA ILE A 445 -1.94 14.46 8.48
C ILE A 445 -1.27 14.03 9.79
N ILE A 446 -0.27 14.77 10.27
CA ILE A 446 0.43 14.46 11.51
C ILE A 446 -0.52 14.52 12.72
N SER A 447 -1.39 15.53 12.79
CA SER A 447 -2.41 15.68 13.84
C SER A 447 -3.39 14.50 13.86
N LEU A 448 -3.83 14.02 12.69
CA LEU A 448 -4.71 12.84 12.57
C LEU A 448 -4.02 11.57 13.06
N LEU A 449 -2.76 11.31 12.69
CA LEU A 449 -2.03 10.13 13.18
C LEU A 449 -1.77 10.22 14.69
N ASN A 450 -1.33 11.38 15.21
CA ASN A 450 -1.15 11.62 16.65
C ASN A 450 -2.45 11.38 17.43
N ALA A 451 -3.61 11.78 16.90
CA ALA A 451 -4.92 11.54 17.53
C ALA A 451 -5.33 10.06 17.49
N VAL A 452 -5.07 9.34 16.39
CA VAL A 452 -5.31 7.89 16.28
C VAL A 452 -4.41 7.10 17.23
N GLU A 453 -3.15 7.50 17.39
CA GLU A 453 -2.22 6.90 18.33
C GLU A 453 -2.61 7.17 19.79
N THR A 454 -2.97 8.42 20.11
CA THR A 454 -3.40 8.82 21.46
C THR A 454 -4.71 8.12 21.87
N GLY A 455 -5.62 7.89 20.92
CA GLY A 455 -6.88 7.18 21.13
C GLY A 455 -6.78 5.65 21.01
N ALA A 456 -5.61 5.08 20.73
CA ALA A 456 -5.44 3.63 20.59
C ALA A 456 -5.43 2.91 21.95
N GLU A 457 -5.75 1.62 21.93
CA GLU A 457 -5.72 0.76 23.12
C GLU A 457 -4.28 0.39 23.47
N LYS A 458 -3.78 0.91 24.59
CA LYS A 458 -2.37 0.80 25.04
C LYS A 458 -1.83 -0.63 25.22
N ASP A 459 -2.71 -1.63 25.29
CA ASP A 459 -2.36 -3.06 25.38
C ASP A 459 -1.99 -3.68 24.02
N HIS A 460 -2.13 -2.93 22.91
CA HIS A 460 -1.85 -3.38 21.54
C HIS A 460 -0.90 -2.41 20.82
N LEU A 461 -0.02 -2.95 19.95
CA LEU A 461 0.81 -2.11 19.09
C LEU A 461 -0.05 -1.42 18.02
N THR A 462 0.06 -0.09 17.95
CA THR A 462 -0.43 0.71 16.83
C THR A 462 0.26 0.26 15.54
N CYS A 463 -0.51 -0.25 14.58
CA CYS A 463 -0.02 -0.60 13.25
C CYS A 463 -0.85 0.17 12.22
N PHE A 464 -0.34 1.34 11.83
CA PHE A 464 -1.00 2.19 10.86
C PHE A 464 -1.04 1.53 9.46
N PRO A 465 -2.11 1.78 8.68
CA PRO A 465 -2.15 1.46 7.26
C PRO A 465 -1.02 2.14 6.48
N ILE A 466 -0.45 1.41 5.52
CA ILE A 466 0.71 1.84 4.70
C ILE A 466 0.49 3.23 4.07
N PHE A 467 -0.72 3.53 3.57
CA PHE A 467 -1.02 4.84 2.97
C PHE A 467 -0.98 6.00 3.99
N MET A 468 -1.44 5.78 5.23
CA MET A 468 -1.39 6.82 6.27
C MET A 468 0.06 7.12 6.66
N LEU A 469 0.91 6.09 6.73
CA LEU A 469 2.35 6.25 6.98
C LEU A 469 3.05 6.94 5.80
N PHE A 470 2.72 6.60 4.55
CA PHE A 470 3.22 7.32 3.38
C PHE A 470 2.78 8.80 3.35
N SER A 471 1.58 9.09 3.84
CA SER A 471 1.08 10.45 4.02
C SER A 471 1.93 11.22 5.05
N ALA A 472 2.30 10.57 6.17
CA ALA A 472 3.17 11.17 7.18
C ALA A 472 4.62 11.37 6.69
N PHE A 473 5.16 10.40 5.93
CA PHE A 473 6.46 10.55 5.25
C PHE A 473 6.47 11.76 4.32
N THR A 474 5.49 11.85 3.42
CA THR A 474 5.42 12.94 2.43
C THR A 474 5.12 14.29 3.09
N ALA A 475 4.36 14.33 4.19
CA ALA A 475 4.20 15.51 5.02
C ALA A 475 5.54 15.99 5.63
N GLY A 476 6.25 15.11 6.35
CA GLY A 476 7.53 15.40 6.98
C GLY A 476 8.61 15.82 5.96
N ALA A 477 8.76 15.06 4.87
CA ALA A 477 9.75 15.37 3.83
C ALA A 477 9.46 16.70 3.11
N THR A 478 8.19 17.04 2.91
CA THR A 478 7.79 18.35 2.34
C THR A 478 8.12 19.51 3.26
N VAL A 479 7.78 19.41 4.54
CA VAL A 479 8.07 20.47 5.53
C VAL A 479 9.58 20.59 5.79
N ALA A 480 10.32 19.49 5.70
CA ALA A 480 11.78 19.52 5.74
C ALA A 480 12.38 20.27 4.54
N TYR A 481 11.92 19.99 3.31
CA TYR A 481 12.33 20.74 2.12
C TYR A 481 11.98 22.23 2.19
N LEU A 482 10.75 22.58 2.62
CA LEU A 482 10.35 23.98 2.82
C LEU A 482 11.24 24.70 3.84
N SER A 483 11.68 23.99 4.87
CA SER A 483 12.59 24.54 5.89
C SER A 483 14.02 24.71 5.36
N LEU A 484 14.56 23.72 4.63
CA LEU A 484 15.88 23.79 3.98
C LEU A 484 15.96 24.90 2.91
N LYS A 485 14.88 25.18 2.20
CA LYS A 485 14.78 26.33 1.25
C LYS A 485 14.55 27.68 1.93
N GLY A 486 14.27 27.73 3.23
CA GLY A 486 13.83 28.96 3.90
C GLY A 486 12.49 29.49 3.36
N LEU A 487 11.57 28.59 3.02
CA LEU A 487 10.18 28.87 2.64
C LEU A 487 9.20 28.70 3.81
N THR A 488 9.60 28.03 4.89
CA THR A 488 8.82 27.92 6.13
C THR A 488 8.49 29.29 6.71
N PRO A 489 7.20 29.59 7.03
CA PRO A 489 6.80 30.85 7.67
C PRO A 489 7.49 31.05 9.02
N SER A 490 7.91 32.29 9.32
CA SER A 490 8.70 32.60 10.52
C SER A 490 7.96 32.33 11.84
N ASN A 491 6.62 32.32 11.82
CA ASN A 491 5.75 31.98 12.95
C ASN A 491 5.44 30.47 13.06
N ALA A 492 5.94 29.65 12.14
CA ALA A 492 5.63 28.21 12.05
C ALA A 492 6.88 27.32 12.16
N VAL A 493 8.06 27.87 12.47
CA VAL A 493 9.34 27.14 12.50
C VAL A 493 9.34 26.00 13.54
N GLU A 494 8.77 26.23 14.72
CA GLU A 494 8.64 25.22 15.78
C GLU A 494 7.69 24.08 15.35
N THR A 495 6.51 24.44 14.82
CA THR A 495 5.55 23.50 14.22
C THR A 495 6.17 22.71 13.07
N ALA A 496 7.06 23.32 12.29
CA ALA A 496 7.77 22.66 11.20
C ALA A 496 8.74 21.59 11.72
N SER A 497 9.46 21.86 12.82
CA SER A 497 10.32 20.88 13.49
C SER A 497 9.51 19.67 13.95
N HIS A 498 8.41 19.91 14.67
CA HIS A 498 7.54 18.83 15.17
C HIS A 498 6.90 17.99 14.05
N ILE A 499 6.51 18.57 12.92
CA ILE A 499 6.00 17.80 11.76
C ILE A 499 7.09 16.86 11.19
N VAL A 500 8.35 17.28 11.18
CA VAL A 500 9.48 16.43 10.73
C VAL A 500 9.83 15.37 11.78
N GLU A 501 9.79 15.71 13.07
CA GLU A 501 10.02 14.81 14.20
C GLU A 501 8.95 13.71 14.31
N ASP A 502 7.67 14.07 14.31
CA ASP A 502 6.54 13.13 14.32
C ASP A 502 6.56 12.25 13.07
N GLY A 503 6.80 12.85 11.89
CA GLY A 503 6.98 12.11 10.65
C GLY A 503 8.09 11.06 10.76
N LEU A 504 9.22 11.40 11.38
CA LEU A 504 10.33 10.46 11.61
C LEU A 504 10.01 9.40 12.68
N ARG A 505 9.25 9.75 13.74
CA ARG A 505 8.76 8.77 14.73
C ARG A 505 7.90 7.71 14.05
N PHE A 506 6.88 8.12 13.30
CA PHE A 506 6.02 7.21 12.54
C PHE A 506 6.79 6.39 11.49
N MET A 507 7.87 6.93 10.92
CA MET A 507 8.74 6.14 10.01
C MET A 507 9.55 5.07 10.77
N THR A 508 10.01 5.38 11.98
CA THR A 508 10.81 4.49 12.81
C THR A 508 9.95 3.31 13.30
N GLU A 509 8.84 3.60 13.97
CA GLU A 509 7.90 2.60 14.51
C GLU A 509 7.15 1.83 13.41
N GLY A 510 6.88 2.51 12.28
CA GLY A 510 6.28 1.88 11.11
C GLY A 510 7.19 0.87 10.41
N THR A 511 8.52 0.99 10.49
CA THR A 511 9.45 0.10 9.77
C THR A 511 9.48 -1.33 10.33
N ASP A 512 9.31 -1.52 11.64
CA ASP A 512 9.21 -2.86 12.26
C ASP A 512 7.94 -3.60 11.80
N ASN A 513 6.84 -2.85 11.64
CA ASN A 513 5.58 -3.35 11.08
C ASN A 513 5.71 -3.62 9.57
N TRP A 514 6.28 -2.68 8.83
CA TRP A 514 6.29 -2.63 7.37
C TRP A 514 7.71 -2.37 6.83
N PRO A 515 8.48 -3.42 6.47
CA PRO A 515 9.82 -3.30 5.89
C PRO A 515 9.93 -2.39 4.66
N LEU A 516 8.81 -2.15 3.97
CA LEU A 516 8.62 -1.12 2.94
C LEU A 516 9.17 0.26 3.32
N MET A 517 9.02 0.66 4.59
CA MET A 517 9.29 2.01 5.06
C MET A 517 10.79 2.31 5.27
N ALA A 518 11.66 1.30 5.19
CA ALA A 518 13.10 1.45 5.38
C ALA A 518 13.80 2.33 4.30
N SER A 519 13.14 2.66 3.19
CA SER A 519 13.60 3.73 2.28
C SER A 519 13.17 5.11 2.77
N TRP A 520 11.90 5.27 3.15
CA TRP A 520 11.29 6.52 3.61
C TRP A 520 11.97 7.03 4.89
N LEU A 521 12.21 6.12 5.84
CA LEU A 521 12.96 6.37 7.08
C LEU A 521 14.37 6.91 6.80
N ARG A 522 15.13 6.26 5.90
CA ARG A 522 16.50 6.70 5.54
C ARG A 522 16.48 8.09 4.91
N HIS A 523 15.54 8.36 3.99
CA HIS A 523 15.39 9.66 3.36
C HIS A 523 15.12 10.76 4.41
N LEU A 524 14.09 10.59 5.23
CA LEU A 524 13.69 11.60 6.22
C LEU A 524 14.75 11.80 7.31
N THR A 525 15.48 10.75 7.71
CA THR A 525 16.64 10.83 8.62
C THR A 525 17.73 11.75 8.06
N VAL A 526 18.01 11.66 6.76
CA VAL A 526 19.02 12.52 6.11
C VAL A 526 18.53 13.98 6.10
N MET A 527 17.26 14.23 5.79
CA MET A 527 16.71 15.59 5.80
C MET A 527 16.77 16.24 7.19
N GLN A 528 16.33 15.53 8.24
CA GLN A 528 16.38 16.05 9.61
C GLN A 528 17.82 16.31 10.08
N ARG A 529 18.79 15.47 9.70
CA ARG A 529 20.21 15.70 10.03
C ARG A 529 20.73 17.01 9.42
N VAL A 530 20.42 17.28 8.15
CA VAL A 530 20.88 18.50 7.48
C VAL A 530 20.21 19.74 8.08
N LEU A 531 18.92 19.68 8.42
CA LEU A 531 18.22 20.75 9.15
C LEU A 531 18.91 21.09 10.49
N ASN A 532 19.25 20.06 11.28
CA ASN A 532 19.90 20.25 12.58
C ASN A 532 21.31 20.84 12.43
N ASN A 533 22.05 20.45 11.38
CA ASN A 533 23.36 21.01 11.07
C ASN A 533 23.28 22.49 10.66
N ASP A 534 22.34 22.86 9.79
CA ASP A 534 22.14 24.25 9.36
C ASP A 534 21.68 25.13 10.53
N ALA A 535 20.77 24.64 11.39
CA ALA A 535 20.36 25.33 12.61
C ALA A 535 21.54 25.58 13.56
N ALA A 536 22.41 24.58 13.77
CA ALA A 536 23.62 24.71 14.56
C ALA A 536 24.63 25.71 13.94
N ALA A 537 24.77 25.71 12.62
CA ALA A 537 25.62 26.68 11.92
C ALA A 537 25.09 28.12 12.08
N MET A 538 23.78 28.33 11.99
CA MET A 538 23.17 29.64 12.20
C MET A 538 23.30 30.14 13.64
N THR A 539 23.18 29.28 14.65
CA THR A 539 23.41 29.68 16.05
C THR A 539 24.88 29.99 16.33
N ALA A 540 25.82 29.19 15.81
CA ALA A 540 27.25 29.48 15.90
C ALA A 540 27.64 30.81 15.22
N ALA A 541 27.09 31.10 14.03
CA ALA A 541 27.28 32.37 13.33
C ALA A 541 26.76 33.56 14.15
N ARG A 542 25.60 33.43 14.80
CA ARG A 542 25.06 34.46 15.71
C ARG A 542 26.01 34.72 16.89
N HIS A 543 26.47 33.67 17.59
CA HIS A 543 27.42 33.82 18.70
C HIS A 543 28.73 34.49 18.29
N ASN A 544 29.30 34.11 17.14
CA ASN A 544 30.50 34.76 16.61
C ASN A 544 30.26 36.23 16.24
N SER A 545 29.09 36.58 15.68
CA SER A 545 28.74 37.97 15.38
C SER A 545 28.62 38.86 16.62
N THR A 546 28.09 38.31 17.73
CA THR A 546 28.07 39.02 19.03
C THR A 546 29.44 39.13 19.69
N GLY A 547 30.39 38.27 19.34
CA GLY A 547 31.75 38.28 19.89
C GLY A 547 32.68 39.37 19.34
N HIS A 548 32.28 40.10 18.29
CA HIS A 548 33.17 41.00 17.55
C HIS A 548 32.94 42.51 17.79
N ASN A 549 32.22 42.86 18.86
CA ASN A 549 31.92 44.26 19.21
C ASN A 549 32.41 44.68 20.61
N SER A 550 33.60 44.19 21.01
CA SER A 550 34.29 44.61 22.25
C SER A 550 35.81 44.72 22.05
N LEU A 551 36.26 45.87 21.54
CA LEU A 551 37.67 46.29 21.51
C LEU A 551 37.76 47.73 22.05
N GLY A 552 37.92 47.87 23.37
CA GLY A 552 37.69 49.17 24.02
C GLY A 552 38.24 49.36 25.44
N GLY A 553 39.25 48.59 25.87
CA GLY A 553 40.17 48.91 26.97
C GLY A 553 39.63 49.16 28.40
N HIS A 554 40.07 48.34 29.36
CA HIS A 554 40.91 48.82 30.47
C HIS A 554 41.63 47.65 31.18
N SER A 555 42.65 47.97 31.98
CA SER A 555 43.51 46.98 32.65
C SER A 555 43.05 46.61 34.06
N SER A 556 43.06 45.32 34.36
CA SER A 556 43.38 44.71 35.68
C SER A 556 42.82 45.35 36.95
N ILE A 557 41.81 44.70 37.54
CA ILE A 557 41.73 44.46 39.00
C ILE A 557 41.53 42.95 39.20
N LYS A 558 42.09 42.40 40.28
CA LYS A 558 41.97 40.99 40.68
C LYS A 558 41.49 40.97 42.13
N GLU A 559 40.28 40.49 42.38
CA GLU A 559 39.74 40.45 43.74
C GLU A 559 38.87 39.20 43.95
N GLU A 560 39.24 38.41 44.94
CA GLU A 560 38.46 37.28 45.46
C GLU A 560 37.75 37.77 46.73
N VAL A 561 36.41 37.79 46.73
CA VAL A 561 35.60 37.96 47.94
C VAL A 561 34.47 36.93 47.91
N ALA A 562 34.13 36.38 49.08
CA ALA A 562 33.32 35.18 49.22
C ALA A 562 32.01 35.43 50.01
N SER A 563 31.30 34.32 50.28
CA SER A 563 30.24 34.11 51.28
C SER A 563 28.80 34.58 50.97
N ASN A 564 27.96 33.57 50.68
CA ASN A 564 26.82 33.09 51.47
C ASN A 564 25.66 34.02 51.92
N ALA A 565 24.50 33.34 51.96
CA ALA A 565 23.39 33.40 52.92
C ALA A 565 22.11 34.13 52.50
N ASP A 566 20.99 33.51 52.88
CA ASP A 566 19.63 33.94 52.62
C ASP A 566 19.21 35.16 53.45
N THR A 567 18.28 35.95 52.94
CA THR A 567 17.15 36.45 53.75
C THR A 567 15.99 36.89 52.84
N SER A 568 14.76 36.74 53.34
CA SER A 568 13.52 37.04 52.62
C SER A 568 12.67 38.08 53.35
N ALA A 569 11.96 38.92 52.59
CA ALA A 569 10.81 39.70 53.06
C ALA A 569 10.01 40.26 51.86
N ASP A 570 8.68 40.20 51.98
CA ASP A 570 7.63 41.02 51.36
C ASP A 570 7.57 41.17 49.81
N ALA A 571 6.40 41.28 49.17
CA ALA A 571 5.13 41.82 49.67
C ALA A 571 3.87 41.29 48.97
N MET A 572 2.73 41.78 49.46
CA MET A 572 1.35 41.70 48.97
C MET A 572 0.51 40.49 49.40
N ASP A 573 -0.69 40.82 49.85
CA ASP A 573 -1.65 40.04 50.62
C ASP A 573 -3.06 40.34 50.08
N TYR A 574 -3.95 39.34 50.04
CA TYR A 574 -5.38 39.51 50.37
C TYR A 574 -6.09 38.16 50.51
N ASP A 575 -6.84 38.01 51.60
CA ASP A 575 -7.61 36.81 52.00
C ASP A 575 -8.92 36.65 51.21
N PRO A 576 -9.56 35.46 51.21
CA PRO A 576 -10.82 35.41 51.97
C PRO A 576 -11.02 34.16 52.86
N HIS A 577 -11.50 34.43 54.08
CA HIS A 577 -11.94 33.47 55.10
C HIS A 577 -12.99 32.44 54.57
N GLY A 578 -13.14 31.24 55.16
CA GLY A 578 -12.40 30.64 56.28
C GLY A 578 -13.26 29.61 57.07
N GLN A 579 -12.78 29.20 58.25
CA GLN A 579 -13.41 28.25 59.22
C GLN A 579 -13.49 26.77 58.75
N SER A 580 -13.32 25.74 59.60
CA SER A 580 -12.95 25.65 61.03
C SER A 580 -12.46 24.23 61.39
N GLY A 581 -11.63 24.07 62.43
CA GLY A 581 -11.42 22.76 63.09
C GLY A 581 -10.02 22.55 63.70
N SER A 582 -9.93 22.43 65.03
CA SER A 582 -8.66 22.43 65.78
C SER A 582 -8.36 21.10 66.50
N VAL A 583 -7.19 20.48 66.21
CA VAL A 583 -6.13 19.85 67.09
C VAL A 583 -6.45 19.34 68.53
N PRO A 584 -5.56 18.58 69.24
CA PRO A 584 -4.43 17.67 68.89
C PRO A 584 -4.53 16.35 69.75
N PRO A 585 -3.53 15.75 70.48
CA PRO A 585 -2.06 15.60 70.35
C PRO A 585 -1.46 14.17 70.58
N GLN A 586 -0.12 14.03 70.39
CA GLN A 586 0.83 13.11 71.12
C GLN A 586 0.75 11.57 70.89
N HIS A 587 1.77 10.73 71.15
CA HIS A 587 3.12 10.90 71.78
C HIS A 587 4.22 10.04 71.04
N ALA A 588 5.47 9.91 71.58
CA ALA A 588 6.65 9.42 70.82
C ALA A 588 7.45 8.15 71.34
N PRO A 589 8.76 8.16 71.70
CA PRO A 589 9.80 7.18 71.25
C PRO A 589 10.42 6.33 72.41
N PRO A 590 11.64 5.68 72.42
CA PRO A 590 12.79 5.64 71.47
C PRO A 590 13.70 4.33 71.36
N THR A 591 14.79 4.41 70.55
CA THR A 591 16.17 3.79 70.67
C THR A 591 16.53 2.26 70.57
N VAL A 592 17.35 1.91 69.54
CA VAL A 592 18.66 1.12 69.41
C VAL A 592 19.16 0.07 70.48
N PRO A 593 20.25 -0.76 70.28
CA PRO A 593 21.16 -1.11 69.14
C PRO A 593 21.60 -2.63 69.00
N LEU A 594 22.73 -2.92 68.27
CA LEU A 594 23.54 -4.18 68.09
C LEU A 594 23.07 -5.21 67.02
N ALA A 595 23.93 -5.99 66.31
CA ALA A 595 25.40 -5.99 66.05
C ALA A 595 25.78 -6.84 64.78
N GLY A 596 27.03 -6.76 64.29
CA GLY A 596 27.59 -7.49 63.11
C GLY A 596 28.31 -8.82 63.44
N PRO A 597 29.32 -9.30 62.68
CA PRO A 597 30.18 -8.66 61.63
C PRO A 597 30.08 -9.40 60.25
N ASP A 598 31.01 -9.46 59.26
CA ASP A 598 32.43 -9.04 59.06
C ASP A 598 32.84 -8.93 57.54
N SER A 599 34.12 -8.59 57.29
CA SER A 599 35.07 -8.86 56.17
C SER A 599 34.66 -9.68 54.92
N ALA A 600 35.19 -9.46 53.69
CA ALA A 600 36.22 -8.58 53.09
C ALA A 600 36.31 -8.90 51.55
N ARG A 601 37.07 -8.31 50.59
CA ARG A 601 37.89 -7.08 50.27
C ARG A 601 38.34 -7.25 48.78
N ALA A 602 38.87 -6.29 47.99
CA ALA A 602 38.73 -4.82 47.85
C ALA A 602 39.57 -4.32 46.62
N GLY A 603 39.17 -3.23 45.94
CA GLY A 603 39.94 -2.52 44.89
C GLY A 603 39.61 -2.89 43.42
N SER A 604 39.82 -2.04 42.39
CA SER A 604 40.27 -0.63 42.31
C SER A 604 39.84 0.04 40.98
N GLU A 605 40.16 1.33 40.77
CA GLU A 605 39.65 2.23 39.70
C GLU A 605 40.22 2.02 38.26
N PRO A 606 39.56 2.55 37.20
CA PRO A 606 39.98 2.43 35.78
C PRO A 606 40.54 3.73 35.13
N PRO A 607 41.32 3.63 34.03
CA PRO A 607 41.55 4.76 33.12
C PRO A 607 41.52 4.47 31.59
N VAL A 608 40.62 5.17 30.87
CA VAL A 608 40.87 6.08 29.71
C VAL A 608 41.54 5.58 28.39
N SER A 609 40.79 5.75 27.27
CA SER A 609 41.20 6.12 25.87
C SER A 609 41.57 5.10 24.74
N ILE A 610 40.67 5.04 23.71
CA ILE A 610 40.80 5.10 22.20
C ILE A 610 42.17 4.99 21.47
N PRO A 611 42.24 4.80 20.11
CA PRO A 611 41.52 3.95 19.13
C PRO A 611 42.46 3.10 18.20
N ARG A 612 41.92 2.19 17.34
CA ARG A 612 42.34 2.01 15.90
C ARG A 612 41.52 0.98 15.07
N ARG A 613 41.51 1.19 13.75
CA ARG A 613 41.11 0.29 12.63
C ARG A 613 42.38 -0.07 11.81
N PRO A 614 42.33 -0.89 10.74
CA PRO A 614 41.59 -2.13 10.47
C PRO A 614 42.55 -3.28 10.03
N GLY A 615 42.03 -4.46 9.62
CA GLY A 615 42.85 -5.52 9.00
C GLY A 615 42.04 -6.50 8.15
N ILE A 616 42.58 -6.89 6.99
CA ILE A 616 42.03 -7.89 6.06
C ILE A 616 43.10 -8.95 5.78
N THR A 617 42.76 -10.23 5.89
CA THR A 617 43.38 -11.31 5.07
C THR A 617 42.52 -12.57 5.03
N THR A 618 42.64 -13.31 3.93
CA THR A 618 41.97 -14.58 3.60
C THR A 618 42.87 -15.80 3.86
N ILE A 619 42.32 -17.01 4.03
CA ILE A 619 42.84 -18.26 3.40
C ILE A 619 41.83 -19.43 3.48
N ASN A 620 42.00 -20.45 2.63
CA ASN A 620 41.02 -21.50 2.29
C ASN A 620 41.24 -22.86 2.99
N GLY A 621 40.20 -23.71 2.99
CA GLY A 621 40.33 -25.19 2.89
C GLY A 621 39.32 -26.01 3.71
N ASN A 622 38.85 -27.19 3.28
CA ASN A 622 38.94 -27.83 1.95
C ASN A 622 37.93 -29.01 1.79
N ALA A 623 37.47 -29.27 0.56
CA ALA A 623 36.89 -30.51 -0.02
C ALA A 623 35.71 -31.29 0.67
N GLY A 624 34.80 -31.95 -0.08
CA GLY A 624 34.59 -31.95 -1.55
C GLY A 624 33.75 -33.13 -2.09
N VAL A 625 33.61 -33.18 -3.44
CA VAL A 625 33.05 -34.27 -4.30
C VAL A 625 31.51 -34.43 -4.31
N GLY A 626 30.81 -34.50 -5.46
CA GLY A 626 31.25 -34.25 -6.85
C GLY A 626 30.25 -34.68 -7.96
N ALA A 627 30.41 -34.09 -9.15
CA ALA A 627 29.72 -34.35 -10.44
C ALA A 627 28.19 -34.09 -10.53
N GLY A 628 27.64 -33.60 -11.65
CA GLY A 628 28.25 -33.09 -12.89
C GLY A 628 27.19 -32.59 -13.89
N ALA A 629 27.55 -31.69 -14.82
CA ALA A 629 26.62 -31.09 -15.80
C ALA A 629 27.27 -30.84 -17.17
N THR A 630 26.49 -30.95 -18.24
CA THR A 630 26.89 -30.68 -19.63
C THR A 630 26.24 -29.39 -20.15
N VAL A 631 26.93 -28.70 -21.07
CA VAL A 631 26.49 -27.42 -21.66
C VAL A 631 26.48 -27.52 -23.19
N SER A 632 25.59 -26.79 -23.86
CA SER A 632 25.56 -26.65 -25.31
C SER A 632 25.18 -25.20 -25.70
N PRO A 633 25.72 -24.65 -26.81
CA PRO A 633 25.62 -23.22 -27.14
C PRO A 633 24.33 -22.85 -27.90
N PRO A 634 23.94 -21.55 -27.90
CA PRO A 634 22.80 -21.03 -28.66
C PRO A 634 23.12 -20.81 -30.16
N PRO A 635 22.07 -20.72 -31.02
CA PRO A 635 22.23 -20.64 -32.49
C PRO A 635 22.42 -19.21 -33.05
N PRO A 636 22.96 -19.06 -34.27
CA PRO A 636 23.16 -17.76 -34.92
C PRO A 636 21.89 -17.23 -35.61
N SER A 637 21.71 -15.91 -35.60
CA SER A 637 20.64 -15.20 -36.32
C SER A 637 21.00 -14.97 -37.79
N SER A 638 20.09 -15.28 -38.71
CA SER A 638 20.21 -14.94 -40.14
C SER A 638 18.97 -14.22 -40.66
N ALA A 639 19.17 -13.11 -41.38
CA ALA A 639 18.13 -12.35 -42.06
C ALA A 639 18.71 -11.76 -43.36
N GLY A 640 18.03 -12.00 -44.48
CA GLY A 640 18.49 -11.61 -45.82
C GLY A 640 17.68 -10.47 -46.43
N GLN A 641 18.42 -9.48 -46.96
CA GLN A 641 18.15 -8.52 -48.04
C GLN A 641 16.81 -8.63 -48.82
N TYR A 642 16.26 -7.47 -49.23
CA TYR A 642 16.11 -7.02 -50.64
C TYR A 642 15.59 -5.54 -50.71
N PRO A 643 15.66 -4.78 -51.84
CA PRO A 643 16.49 -3.54 -51.82
C PRO A 643 15.90 -2.26 -52.50
N LEU A 644 16.77 -1.24 -52.65
CA LEU A 644 16.69 -0.01 -53.49
C LEU A 644 15.84 1.15 -52.92
N TYR A 645 16.14 2.44 -53.17
CA TYR A 645 16.99 3.11 -54.18
C TYR A 645 17.60 4.44 -53.63
N GLY A 646 18.75 4.93 -54.16
CA GLY A 646 18.96 6.39 -54.36
C GLY A 646 20.13 7.15 -53.69
N SER A 647 21.16 7.46 -54.51
CA SER A 647 22.01 8.68 -54.50
C SER A 647 23.08 8.97 -53.43
N GLU A 648 24.26 9.33 -53.93
CA GLU A 648 25.57 9.52 -53.28
C GLU A 648 25.77 10.81 -52.44
N GLY A 649 26.83 10.79 -51.61
CA GLY A 649 27.49 11.98 -51.05
C GLY A 649 28.79 11.63 -50.30
N LYS A 650 29.97 12.02 -50.81
CA LYS A 650 31.29 11.74 -50.20
C LYS A 650 31.79 12.89 -49.32
N GLN A 651 32.43 12.59 -48.19
CA GLN A 651 33.78 13.11 -47.87
C GLN A 651 34.48 12.37 -46.70
N GLN A 652 35.76 12.65 -46.50
CA GLN A 652 36.76 11.82 -45.80
C GLN A 652 36.77 11.94 -44.26
N SER A 653 37.21 10.87 -43.60
CA SER A 653 37.82 10.91 -42.25
C SER A 653 39.34 11.08 -42.34
N PRO A 654 39.98 11.75 -41.36
CA PRO A 654 41.39 11.61 -41.03
C PRO A 654 41.62 10.60 -39.86
N ASP A 655 42.87 10.21 -39.64
CA ASP A 655 43.26 9.08 -38.77
C ASP A 655 43.30 9.35 -37.25
N VAL A 656 43.37 8.25 -36.49
CA VAL A 656 43.39 8.20 -35.00
C VAL A 656 44.78 7.79 -34.48
N PRO A 657 45.41 8.57 -33.57
CA PRO A 657 46.55 8.12 -32.77
C PRO A 657 46.11 7.31 -31.52
N PRO A 658 46.93 6.39 -31.00
CA PRO A 658 46.47 5.34 -30.08
C PRO A 658 46.54 5.67 -28.58
N ASN A 659 45.77 4.88 -27.80
CA ASN A 659 45.83 4.65 -26.35
C ASN A 659 45.59 5.83 -25.39
N GLY A 660 44.37 5.84 -24.83
CA GLY A 660 44.02 6.52 -23.58
C GLY A 660 42.81 5.85 -22.93
N THR A 661 43.01 4.65 -22.33
CA THR A 661 41.91 3.87 -21.74
C THR A 661 41.39 4.47 -20.45
N VAL A 662 40.40 5.35 -20.57
CA VAL A 662 39.52 5.77 -19.46
C VAL A 662 38.24 4.96 -19.57
N GLY A 663 38.04 4.02 -18.64
CA GLY A 663 36.74 3.35 -18.49
C GLY A 663 35.66 4.31 -17.99
N PRO A 664 34.36 4.00 -18.17
CA PRO A 664 33.29 4.79 -17.57
C PRO A 664 33.49 4.86 -16.04
N PRO A 665 33.23 6.02 -15.40
CA PRO A 665 33.35 6.14 -13.96
C PRO A 665 32.35 5.18 -13.28
N PRO A 666 32.74 4.50 -12.18
CA PRO A 666 31.83 3.61 -11.47
C PRO A 666 30.71 4.41 -10.79
N GLU A 667 29.48 3.90 -10.87
CA GLU A 667 28.33 4.45 -10.15
C GLU A 667 28.52 4.27 -8.63
N ALA A 668 29.04 5.31 -7.99
CA ALA A 668 29.37 5.28 -6.57
C ALA A 668 28.12 5.56 -5.71
N HIS A 669 27.43 4.50 -5.27
CA HIS A 669 26.49 4.58 -4.15
C HIS A 669 27.22 5.01 -2.86
N THR A 670 27.32 6.32 -2.65
CA THR A 670 27.93 6.92 -1.46
C THR A 670 26.89 7.16 -0.38
N THR A 671 27.14 6.64 0.83
CA THR A 671 26.20 6.73 1.96
C THR A 671 26.29 8.07 2.69
N SER A 672 25.66 9.10 2.12
CA SER A 672 24.94 10.17 2.86
C SER A 672 25.52 10.59 4.23
N GLN A 673 26.70 11.24 4.25
CA GLN A 673 27.22 11.93 5.44
C GLN A 673 27.52 13.42 5.19
N ASP A 674 28.03 13.79 4.01
CA ASP A 674 28.54 15.14 3.73
C ASP A 674 27.70 15.94 2.71
N MET A 675 26.37 15.86 2.75
CA MET A 675 25.49 16.69 1.89
C MET A 675 25.11 18.01 2.59
N THR A 676 25.24 19.12 1.88
CA THR A 676 24.77 20.44 2.30
C THR A 676 23.28 20.65 2.00
N ALA A 677 22.63 21.64 2.64
CA ALA A 677 21.22 21.95 2.39
C ALA A 677 20.89 22.28 0.91
N PRO A 678 21.71 23.05 0.16
CA PRO A 678 21.47 23.28 -1.28
C PRO A 678 21.53 22.00 -2.13
N GLU A 679 22.49 21.10 -1.85
CA GLU A 679 22.61 19.82 -2.55
C GLU A 679 21.40 18.92 -2.27
N LEU A 680 21.02 18.78 -0.99
CA LEU A 680 19.84 18.00 -0.60
C LEU A 680 18.54 18.57 -1.19
N CYS A 681 18.39 19.89 -1.27
CA CYS A 681 17.28 20.52 -1.98
C CYS A 681 17.24 20.14 -3.46
N THR A 682 18.40 20.12 -4.12
CA THR A 682 18.54 19.74 -5.53
C THR A 682 18.21 18.26 -5.74
N VAL A 683 18.61 17.39 -4.80
CA VAL A 683 18.23 15.96 -4.79
C VAL A 683 16.72 15.80 -4.64
N PHE A 684 16.06 16.53 -3.74
CA PHE A 684 14.60 16.47 -3.56
C PHE A 684 13.81 17.02 -4.77
N GLU A 685 14.33 18.07 -5.43
CA GLU A 685 13.78 18.57 -6.69
C GLU A 685 13.91 17.55 -7.83
N ARG A 686 15.06 16.86 -7.91
CA ARG A 686 15.23 15.73 -8.82
C ARG A 686 14.26 14.58 -8.50
N GLN A 687 14.10 14.26 -7.22
CA GLN A 687 13.17 13.22 -6.75
C GLN A 687 11.71 13.50 -7.14
N LEU A 688 11.32 14.78 -7.13
CA LEU A 688 10.02 15.28 -7.59
C LEU A 688 9.85 15.27 -9.13
N LEU A 689 10.95 15.13 -9.89
CA LEU A 689 10.95 15.00 -11.36
C LEU A 689 10.97 13.54 -11.81
N GLU A 690 11.82 12.71 -11.18
CA GLU A 690 11.96 11.27 -11.48
C GLU A 690 10.88 10.42 -10.78
N MET A 691 10.10 11.06 -9.90
CA MET A 691 8.93 10.50 -9.21
C MET A 691 9.26 9.46 -8.14
N ASP A 692 10.45 9.52 -7.54
CA ASP A 692 10.93 8.44 -6.68
C ASP A 692 10.09 8.25 -5.41
N ASP A 693 9.33 9.26 -4.94
CA ASP A 693 8.33 9.05 -3.88
C ASP A 693 7.27 8.00 -4.25
N LEU A 694 6.83 7.98 -5.51
CA LEU A 694 5.88 6.99 -6.01
C LEU A 694 6.57 5.65 -6.33
N ALA A 695 7.87 5.66 -6.66
CA ALA A 695 8.66 4.43 -6.66
C ALA A 695 8.82 3.86 -5.23
N ALA A 696 9.05 4.73 -4.23
CA ALA A 696 9.22 4.38 -2.83
C ALA A 696 7.94 3.85 -2.21
N PHE A 697 6.80 4.49 -2.48
CA PHE A 697 5.46 4.01 -2.18
C PHE A 697 5.27 2.56 -2.64
N MET A 698 5.89 2.21 -3.77
CA MET A 698 5.82 0.90 -4.43
C MET A 698 6.99 -0.04 -4.12
N GLY A 699 7.83 0.28 -3.13
CA GLY A 699 8.92 -0.57 -2.63
C GLY A 699 10.25 -0.46 -3.38
N GLY A 700 10.32 0.43 -4.37
CA GLY A 700 11.53 0.82 -5.09
C GLY A 700 12.57 1.51 -4.20
N GLY A 701 13.72 1.82 -4.80
CA GLY A 701 14.78 2.57 -4.16
C GLY A 701 14.48 4.07 -4.10
N VAL A 702 14.98 4.69 -3.03
CA VAL A 702 15.35 6.10 -2.88
C VAL A 702 16.70 6.10 -2.17
#